data_AF-A0A354GJ72-F1
#
_entry.id   AF-A0A354GJ72-F1
#
_cell.length_a   1.000
_cell.length_b   1.000
_cell.length_c   1.000
_cell.angle_alpha   90.00
_cell.angle_beta   90.00
_cell.angle_gamma   90.00
#
_symmetry.space_group_name_H-M   'P 1'
#
loop_
_entity.id
_entity.type
_entity.pdbx_description
1 polymer ?
#
loop_
_entity_poly.entity_id
_entity_poly.type
_entity_poly.pdbx_seq_one_letter_code
_entity_poly.pdbx_strand_id
1 'polypeptide(L)'
;MNNIYTKKCGSGMCHTCPYMEECDFFSSNSTGQRYRPKNYNGGFLDCRSENIVYLIFCRVCHFQYVGETMNRLQTRFSQHKSNIKSGKSCQVIHKHFEDSGHGLVNCRILPIEKIDCRPASHGNLNGADLKRSIEKTRKDREMFWIKTLQTAYPLGLNIRVKGPGDFLPSQGNYQNFGGRRRRKKRHGRRKPKRLRNQFEVSLDFIERKHRELQNTQNYIHFFKTYLYNLPRCKLVSLGQEVHQNPNVNERVKDLITMISNLRLFKPVQVNQRRQGDFYHINFRDKGLDFINLAGILRTNRVIDQIPNYFFEKEPPIIGYRFNKSLAGKLFNYKQTLSEEVLEDFENGNLQCNCNNSIFKDENHGHVVSGNFDIIENEHLRNIIRKGPKYRLPQRIDWRKDRAIIWEFMETYIEKWVAKERKNCRVPFNSECLDNWRDEVMGIVDDRIREGKARFGKTWTMKIEGALETELDRLKEKYVITVTDKAQNNILFTCKYFYISKVKEELNSPVQMTYRAANINQALINDHIVTFSRSKGIKVPDNMLDIPLIYWIPKMHKNPIGSRFIAGSKLCSIKLLSKNFSKALKYILNHMKNYNRVVFERSQLNQYWILENSLEFLDNIQNKNINHMETYDFSTLYTALPHGEIKDKFAGIFNKVFKREAKPYINISYGRTYFSATKNKNGCSFSCIDLIEILDFILDNI
;
A
#
# COMPACT_ATOMS: atom_id res chain seq x y z
N MET A 1 -26.28 -0.10 -26.91
CA MET A 1 -25.50 -1.34 -26.66
C MET A 1 -26.00 -2.40 -27.63
N ASN A 2 -25.18 -2.85 -28.59
CA ASN A 2 -25.61 -3.88 -29.54
C ASN A 2 -25.84 -5.21 -28.81
N ASN A 3 -26.96 -5.88 -29.07
CA ASN A 3 -27.26 -7.21 -28.53
C ASN A 3 -26.31 -8.23 -29.17
N ILE A 4 -25.31 -8.69 -28.42
CA ILE A 4 -24.36 -9.71 -28.85
C ILE A 4 -24.88 -11.07 -28.37
N TYR A 5 -25.05 -12.01 -29.30
CA TYR A 5 -25.59 -13.35 -29.06
C TYR A 5 -24.82 -14.41 -29.87
N THR A 6 -25.04 -15.67 -29.53
CA THR A 6 -24.45 -16.82 -30.24
C THR A 6 -25.47 -17.42 -31.20
N LYS A 7 -25.07 -17.67 -32.46
CA LYS A 7 -25.91 -18.23 -33.53
C LYS A 7 -25.18 -19.36 -34.28
N LYS A 8 -25.93 -20.31 -34.86
CA LYS A 8 -25.37 -21.28 -35.83
C LYS A 8 -25.05 -20.60 -37.16
N CYS A 9 -24.07 -21.12 -37.91
CA CYS A 9 -23.69 -20.54 -39.21
C CYS A 9 -24.68 -20.83 -40.34
N GLY A 10 -25.64 -21.73 -40.13
CA GLY A 10 -26.66 -22.12 -41.12
C GLY A 10 -26.20 -23.06 -42.23
N SER A 11 -24.91 -23.42 -42.30
CA SER A 11 -24.40 -24.36 -43.31
C SER A 11 -24.77 -25.81 -42.99
N GLY A 12 -25.43 -26.51 -43.93
CA GLY A 12 -25.78 -27.93 -43.81
C GLY A 12 -24.56 -28.87 -43.73
N MET A 13 -23.38 -28.42 -44.18
CA MET A 13 -22.14 -29.18 -44.12
C MET A 13 -21.32 -28.92 -42.83
N CYS A 14 -21.80 -28.04 -41.93
CA CYS A 14 -21.05 -27.72 -40.72
C CYS A 14 -21.26 -28.77 -39.62
N HIS A 15 -20.28 -29.66 -39.43
CA HIS A 15 -20.29 -30.68 -38.37
C HIS A 15 -20.13 -30.15 -36.92
N THR A 16 -20.12 -28.83 -36.72
CA THR A 16 -20.06 -28.19 -35.38
C THR A 16 -21.41 -27.62 -34.96
N CYS A 17 -22.21 -27.13 -35.92
CA CYS A 17 -23.55 -26.58 -35.64
C CYS A 17 -24.49 -27.53 -34.86
N PRO A 18 -24.46 -28.87 -35.06
CA PRO A 18 -25.27 -29.79 -34.25
C PRO A 18 -24.95 -29.76 -32.75
N TYR A 19 -23.75 -29.31 -32.37
CA TYR A 19 -23.25 -29.26 -31.00
C TYR A 19 -23.29 -27.83 -30.42
N MET A 20 -23.80 -26.85 -31.17
CA MET A 20 -23.97 -25.48 -30.71
C MET A 20 -25.43 -25.22 -30.32
N GLU A 21 -25.62 -24.40 -29.28
CA GLU A 21 -26.91 -23.85 -28.89
C GLU A 21 -26.92 -22.35 -29.19
N GLU A 22 -28.04 -21.83 -29.67
CA GLU A 22 -28.22 -20.40 -29.85
C GLU A 22 -28.64 -19.78 -28.53
N CYS A 23 -27.92 -18.75 -28.08
CA CYS A 23 -28.14 -18.19 -26.75
C CYS A 23 -27.64 -16.75 -26.64
N ASP A 24 -28.37 -15.94 -25.86
CA ASP A 24 -27.96 -14.58 -25.47
C ASP A 24 -27.09 -14.57 -24.21
N PHE A 25 -27.12 -15.68 -23.44
CA PHE A 25 -26.43 -15.80 -22.17
C PHE A 25 -25.88 -17.20 -21.97
N PHE A 26 -24.78 -17.28 -21.23
CA PHE A 26 -24.25 -18.53 -20.69
C PHE A 26 -24.10 -18.42 -19.16
N SER A 27 -24.15 -19.55 -18.48
CA SER A 27 -24.15 -19.62 -17.01
C SER A 27 -23.00 -20.47 -16.49
N SER A 28 -22.42 -20.09 -15.35
CA SER A 28 -21.48 -20.96 -14.63
C SER A 28 -22.24 -22.01 -13.83
N ASN A 29 -21.98 -23.30 -14.08
CA ASN A 29 -22.58 -24.38 -13.29
C ASN A 29 -22.12 -24.34 -11.81
N SER A 30 -20.87 -23.91 -11.59
CA SER A 30 -20.24 -23.89 -10.27
C SER A 30 -20.68 -22.71 -9.38
N THR A 31 -21.08 -21.59 -9.98
CA THR A 31 -21.42 -20.34 -9.24
C THR A 31 -22.86 -19.86 -9.45
N GLY A 32 -23.56 -20.32 -10.49
CA GLY A 32 -24.90 -19.87 -10.87
C GLY A 32 -24.94 -18.49 -11.52
N GLN A 33 -23.80 -17.82 -11.74
CA GLN A 33 -23.76 -16.49 -12.37
C GLN A 33 -23.98 -16.57 -13.88
N ARG A 34 -24.75 -15.62 -14.43
CA ARG A 34 -25.07 -15.49 -15.86
C ARG A 34 -24.23 -14.39 -16.51
N TYR A 35 -23.77 -14.63 -17.73
CA TYR A 35 -22.92 -13.74 -18.51
C TYR A 35 -23.44 -13.63 -19.95
N ARG A 36 -23.15 -12.50 -20.61
CA ARG A 36 -23.39 -12.33 -22.05
C ARG A 36 -22.11 -12.62 -22.85
N PRO A 37 -22.22 -13.20 -24.06
CA PRO A 37 -21.09 -13.30 -24.98
C PRO A 37 -20.50 -11.92 -25.30
N LYS A 38 -19.19 -11.86 -25.53
CA LYS A 38 -18.47 -10.61 -25.80
C LYS A 38 -17.93 -10.59 -27.23
N ASN A 39 -18.26 -9.54 -27.97
CA ASN A 39 -17.74 -9.27 -29.31
C ASN A 39 -17.54 -7.76 -29.49
N TYR A 40 -16.28 -7.32 -29.43
CA TYR A 40 -15.93 -5.90 -29.48
C TYR A 40 -16.13 -5.25 -30.85
N ASN A 41 -16.33 -6.05 -31.90
CA ASN A 41 -16.63 -5.58 -33.25
C ASN A 41 -18.14 -5.49 -33.52
N GLY A 42 -18.97 -5.83 -32.53
CA GLY A 42 -20.42 -5.96 -32.69
C GLY A 42 -20.84 -7.21 -33.46
N GLY A 43 -22.14 -7.53 -33.42
CA GLY A 43 -22.71 -8.69 -34.09
C GLY A 43 -22.71 -9.97 -33.27
N PHE A 44 -22.97 -11.10 -33.93
CA PHE A 44 -23.10 -12.42 -33.31
C PHE A 44 -21.78 -13.22 -33.36
N LEU A 45 -21.70 -14.28 -32.55
CA LEU A 45 -20.63 -15.28 -32.61
C LEU A 45 -21.19 -16.62 -33.13
N ASP A 46 -20.44 -17.27 -34.02
CA ASP A 46 -20.84 -18.54 -34.66
C ASP A 46 -19.68 -19.55 -34.72
N CYS A 47 -19.92 -20.72 -35.32
CA CYS A 47 -18.88 -21.76 -35.48
C CYS A 47 -17.73 -21.37 -36.44
N ARG A 48 -17.86 -20.27 -37.19
CA ARG A 48 -16.81 -19.75 -38.08
C ARG A 48 -15.98 -18.67 -37.40
N SER A 49 -16.39 -18.23 -36.22
CA SER A 49 -15.65 -17.25 -35.44
C SER A 49 -14.27 -17.79 -35.06
N GLU A 50 -13.27 -16.91 -35.19
CA GLU A 50 -11.85 -17.18 -34.97
C GLU A 50 -11.29 -16.19 -33.94
N ASN A 51 -10.10 -16.50 -33.41
CA ASN A 51 -9.46 -15.73 -32.34
C ASN A 51 -10.40 -15.49 -31.14
N ILE A 52 -10.90 -16.58 -30.57
CA ILE A 52 -11.96 -16.59 -29.56
C ILE A 52 -11.57 -17.41 -28.33
N VAL A 53 -12.27 -17.12 -27.23
CA VAL A 53 -12.44 -18.02 -26.09
C VAL A 53 -13.80 -18.69 -26.21
N TYR A 54 -13.85 -20.00 -26.00
CA TYR A 54 -15.05 -20.82 -26.06
C TYR A 54 -15.27 -21.62 -24.77
N LEU A 55 -16.50 -22.07 -24.59
CA LEU A 55 -16.99 -22.88 -23.49
C LEU A 55 -17.48 -24.23 -24.06
N ILE A 56 -16.99 -25.34 -23.53
CA ILE A 56 -17.58 -26.67 -23.74
C ILE A 56 -18.28 -27.08 -22.45
N PHE A 57 -19.45 -27.70 -22.55
CA PHE A 57 -20.17 -28.24 -21.41
C PHE A 57 -20.91 -29.54 -21.74
N CYS A 58 -21.12 -30.37 -20.71
CA CYS A 58 -21.85 -31.63 -20.82
C CYS A 58 -23.33 -31.44 -20.47
N ARG A 59 -24.28 -31.95 -21.27
CA ARG A 59 -25.72 -31.86 -20.97
C ARG A 59 -26.20 -32.76 -19.83
N VAL A 60 -25.39 -33.72 -19.39
CA VAL A 60 -25.76 -34.68 -18.33
C VAL A 60 -25.36 -34.13 -16.96
N CYS A 61 -24.05 -33.94 -16.74
CA CYS A 61 -23.51 -33.49 -15.45
C CYS A 61 -23.25 -31.97 -15.39
N HIS A 62 -23.36 -31.25 -16.51
CA HIS A 62 -23.08 -29.82 -16.60
C HIS A 62 -21.66 -29.41 -16.20
N PHE A 63 -20.69 -30.32 -16.22
CA PHE A 63 -19.29 -29.95 -16.12
C PHE A 63 -18.88 -29.07 -17.31
N GLN A 64 -18.03 -28.08 -17.03
CA GLN A 64 -17.65 -27.04 -17.97
C GLN A 64 -16.15 -27.02 -18.20
N TYR A 65 -15.76 -26.66 -19.43
CA TYR A 65 -14.39 -26.47 -19.89
C TYR A 65 -14.30 -25.15 -20.65
N VAL A 66 -13.28 -24.35 -20.37
CA VAL A 66 -12.96 -23.14 -21.14
C VAL A 66 -11.71 -23.40 -21.98
N GLY A 67 -11.73 -23.02 -23.24
CA GLY A 67 -10.55 -23.10 -24.10
C GLY A 67 -10.41 -21.88 -25.00
N GLU A 68 -9.22 -21.71 -25.57
CA GLU A 68 -8.94 -20.71 -26.60
C GLU A 68 -8.61 -21.32 -27.97
N THR A 69 -8.84 -20.55 -29.02
CA THR A 69 -8.38 -20.88 -30.37
C THR A 69 -8.11 -19.64 -31.19
N MET A 70 -7.01 -19.64 -31.94
CA MET A 70 -6.77 -18.69 -33.02
C MET A 70 -7.56 -19.06 -34.28
N ASN A 71 -7.68 -20.36 -34.57
CA ASN A 71 -8.43 -20.90 -35.71
C ASN A 71 -9.94 -20.75 -35.52
N ARG A 72 -10.71 -20.97 -36.59
CA ARG A 72 -12.17 -21.08 -36.54
C ARG A 72 -12.63 -22.12 -35.51
N LEU A 73 -13.70 -21.82 -34.78
CA LEU A 73 -14.27 -22.71 -33.76
C LEU A 73 -14.53 -24.12 -34.29
N GLN A 74 -15.06 -24.23 -35.51
CA GLN A 74 -15.34 -25.52 -36.15
C GLN A 74 -14.10 -26.40 -36.34
N THR A 75 -12.95 -25.79 -36.68
CA THR A 75 -11.69 -26.52 -36.83
C THR A 75 -11.22 -27.03 -35.48
N ARG A 76 -11.29 -26.17 -34.46
CA ARG A 76 -10.89 -26.55 -33.10
C ARG A 76 -11.80 -27.64 -32.52
N PHE A 77 -13.10 -27.56 -32.75
CA PHE A 77 -14.04 -28.57 -32.26
C PHE A 77 -13.87 -29.92 -32.98
N SER A 78 -13.55 -29.92 -34.28
CA SER A 78 -13.20 -31.15 -35.00
C SER A 78 -11.96 -31.84 -34.42
N GLN A 79 -10.96 -31.08 -33.96
CA GLN A 79 -9.82 -31.64 -33.23
C GLN A 79 -10.25 -32.29 -31.92
N HIS A 80 -11.11 -31.64 -31.13
CA HIS A 80 -11.67 -32.25 -29.91
C HIS A 80 -12.42 -33.56 -30.22
N LYS A 81 -13.28 -33.57 -31.25
CA LYS A 81 -14.00 -34.79 -31.67
C LYS A 81 -13.05 -35.92 -32.07
N SER A 82 -12.02 -35.61 -32.85
CA SER A 82 -11.01 -36.60 -33.27
C SER A 82 -10.25 -37.18 -32.07
N ASN A 83 -9.86 -36.32 -31.13
CA ASN A 83 -9.18 -36.76 -29.90
C ASN A 83 -10.08 -37.61 -28.99
N ILE A 84 -11.38 -37.31 -28.93
CA ILE A 84 -12.36 -38.11 -28.16
C ILE A 84 -12.57 -39.47 -28.84
N LYS A 85 -12.73 -39.50 -30.17
CA LYS A 85 -12.93 -40.75 -30.91
C LYS A 85 -11.70 -41.66 -30.92
N SER A 86 -10.50 -41.09 -30.88
CA SER A 86 -9.27 -41.88 -30.95
C SER A 86 -8.89 -42.52 -29.62
N GLY A 87 -9.44 -42.07 -28.48
CA GLY A 87 -9.11 -42.57 -27.13
C GLY A 87 -7.66 -42.33 -26.67
N LYS A 88 -6.81 -41.75 -27.52
CA LYS A 88 -5.37 -41.56 -27.26
C LYS A 88 -5.05 -40.34 -26.39
N SER A 89 -6.04 -39.52 -26.04
CA SER A 89 -5.80 -38.26 -25.34
C SER A 89 -5.93 -38.38 -23.82
N CYS A 90 -4.91 -37.93 -23.09
CA CYS A 90 -4.93 -37.93 -21.62
C CYS A 90 -5.70 -36.75 -20.99
N GLN A 91 -6.31 -35.85 -21.77
CA GLN A 91 -7.02 -34.70 -21.23
C GLN A 91 -8.37 -35.09 -20.61
N VAL A 92 -8.68 -34.56 -19.42
CA VAL A 92 -9.94 -34.88 -18.72
C VAL A 92 -11.19 -34.53 -19.51
N ILE A 93 -11.18 -33.47 -20.31
CA ILE A 93 -12.32 -33.17 -21.19
C ILE A 93 -12.56 -34.29 -22.22
N HIS A 94 -11.51 -34.91 -22.75
CA HIS A 94 -11.66 -35.96 -23.75
C HIS A 94 -12.14 -37.25 -23.12
N LYS A 95 -11.50 -37.70 -22.03
CA LYS A 95 -11.92 -38.87 -21.26
C LYS A 95 -13.38 -38.76 -20.81
N HIS A 96 -13.79 -37.58 -20.34
CA HIS A 96 -15.16 -37.34 -19.90
C HIS A 96 -16.22 -37.60 -20.99
N PHE A 97 -15.91 -37.35 -22.26
CA PHE A 97 -16.84 -37.60 -23.38
C PHE A 97 -16.56 -38.91 -24.13
N GLU A 98 -15.52 -39.65 -23.74
CA GLU A 98 -15.26 -41.03 -24.14
C GLU A 98 -16.08 -42.01 -23.28
N ASP A 99 -16.32 -41.66 -22.01
CA ASP A 99 -17.15 -42.43 -21.08
C ASP A 99 -18.57 -42.68 -21.63
N SER A 100 -19.02 -43.93 -21.49
CA SER A 100 -20.27 -44.47 -22.07
C SER A 100 -21.55 -43.75 -21.61
N GLY A 101 -21.50 -42.99 -20.51
CA GLY A 101 -22.64 -42.23 -19.97
C GLY A 101 -22.72 -40.76 -20.41
N HIS A 102 -21.66 -40.19 -20.97
CA HIS A 102 -21.63 -38.78 -21.38
C HIS A 102 -21.55 -38.65 -22.89
N GLY A 103 -20.56 -39.27 -23.55
CA GLY A 103 -20.48 -39.32 -25.01
C GLY A 103 -20.43 -37.96 -25.74
N LEU A 104 -20.06 -37.98 -27.01
CA LEU A 104 -20.10 -36.76 -27.84
C LEU A 104 -21.51 -36.17 -27.98
N VAL A 105 -22.55 -37.00 -27.96
CA VAL A 105 -23.95 -36.56 -28.13
C VAL A 105 -24.39 -35.54 -27.08
N ASN A 106 -23.82 -35.59 -25.87
CA ASN A 106 -24.12 -34.65 -24.79
C ASN A 106 -23.12 -33.49 -24.70
N CYS A 107 -22.12 -33.44 -25.58
CA CYS A 107 -21.15 -32.34 -25.63
C CYS A 107 -21.74 -31.12 -26.33
N ARG A 108 -21.65 -29.94 -25.72
CA ARG A 108 -22.05 -28.67 -26.34
C ARG A 108 -20.91 -27.67 -26.31
N ILE A 109 -20.80 -26.86 -27.35
CA ILE A 109 -19.75 -25.83 -27.49
C ILE A 109 -20.36 -24.46 -27.81
N LEU A 110 -19.85 -23.41 -27.17
CA LEU A 110 -20.29 -22.03 -27.35
C LEU A 110 -19.08 -21.09 -27.44
N PRO A 111 -18.97 -20.22 -28.46
CA PRO A 111 -18.06 -19.08 -28.42
C PRO A 111 -18.58 -18.06 -27.39
N ILE A 112 -17.72 -17.64 -26.46
CA ILE A 112 -18.11 -16.75 -25.35
C ILE A 112 -17.42 -15.38 -25.39
N GLU A 113 -16.25 -15.27 -26.01
CA GLU A 113 -15.58 -13.99 -26.21
C GLU A 113 -14.73 -14.00 -27.48
N LYS A 114 -14.91 -13.01 -28.35
CA LYS A 114 -13.99 -12.71 -29.46
C LYS A 114 -12.95 -11.71 -29.00
N ILE A 115 -11.68 -12.04 -29.22
CA ILE A 115 -10.55 -11.20 -28.82
C ILE A 115 -10.40 -10.06 -29.83
N ASP A 116 -10.31 -8.82 -29.32
CA ASP A 116 -10.11 -7.64 -30.15
C ASP A 116 -8.65 -7.56 -30.61
N CYS A 117 -8.43 -7.52 -31.94
CA CYS A 117 -7.11 -7.39 -32.56
C CYS A 117 -6.74 -5.94 -32.89
N ARG A 118 -7.70 -5.01 -32.91
CA ARG A 118 -7.49 -3.60 -33.33
C ARG A 118 -6.36 -2.91 -32.57
N PRO A 119 -6.19 -3.08 -31.24
CA PRO A 119 -5.12 -2.42 -30.51
C PRO A 119 -3.71 -2.81 -31.00
N ALA A 120 -3.57 -3.98 -31.61
CA ALA A 120 -2.29 -4.49 -32.08
C ALA A 120 -2.03 -4.12 -33.56
N SER A 121 -3.07 -3.85 -34.34
CA SER A 121 -2.99 -3.40 -35.74
C SER A 121 -2.63 -1.92 -35.91
N HIS A 122 -2.85 -1.07 -34.90
CA HIS A 122 -2.55 0.36 -34.94
C HIS A 122 -1.11 0.72 -34.51
N GLY A 123 -0.32 -0.24 -34.04
CA GLY A 123 1.10 -0.06 -33.81
C GLY A 123 1.91 -0.43 -35.05
N ASN A 124 2.96 0.32 -35.37
CA ASN A 124 4.02 -0.09 -36.32
C ASN A 124 4.82 -1.28 -35.76
N LEU A 125 4.14 -2.37 -35.40
CA LEU A 125 4.73 -3.61 -34.92
C LEU A 125 5.03 -4.51 -36.11
N ASN A 126 6.20 -5.16 -36.08
CA ASN A 126 6.50 -6.21 -37.04
C ASN A 126 5.48 -7.37 -36.89
N GLY A 127 5.31 -8.18 -37.95
CA GLY A 127 4.30 -9.24 -37.97
C GLY A 127 4.47 -10.33 -36.91
N ALA A 128 5.66 -10.51 -36.33
CA ALA A 128 5.94 -11.51 -35.31
C ALA A 128 5.50 -11.04 -33.90
N ASP A 129 5.80 -9.80 -33.55
CA ASP A 129 5.44 -9.22 -32.25
C ASP A 129 3.92 -9.00 -32.13
N LEU A 130 3.26 -8.66 -33.23
CA LEU A 130 1.80 -8.59 -33.34
C LEU A 130 1.14 -9.93 -32.98
N LYS A 131 1.61 -11.03 -33.59
CA LYS A 131 1.10 -12.38 -33.30
C LYS A 131 1.28 -12.76 -31.83
N ARG A 132 2.44 -12.47 -31.24
CA ARG A 132 2.74 -12.76 -29.83
C ARG A 132 1.83 -11.98 -28.86
N SER A 133 1.54 -10.71 -29.15
CA SER A 133 0.67 -9.87 -28.33
C SER A 133 -0.79 -10.37 -28.32
N ILE A 134 -1.32 -10.73 -29.49
CA ILE A 134 -2.67 -11.29 -29.63
C ILE A 134 -2.78 -12.63 -28.89
N GLU A 135 -1.77 -13.50 -29.03
CA GLU A 135 -1.72 -14.77 -28.31
C GLU A 135 -1.71 -14.59 -26.79
N LYS A 136 -0.90 -13.66 -26.28
CA LYS A 136 -0.84 -13.33 -24.86
C LYS A 136 -2.20 -12.88 -24.33
N THR A 137 -2.82 -11.92 -25.02
CA THR A 137 -4.15 -11.38 -24.66
C THR A 137 -5.20 -12.49 -24.62
N ARG A 138 -5.24 -13.35 -25.64
CA ARG A 138 -6.20 -14.46 -25.71
C ARG A 138 -6.03 -15.45 -24.56
N LYS A 139 -4.79 -15.81 -24.23
CA LYS A 139 -4.48 -16.70 -23.08
C LYS A 139 -4.81 -16.06 -21.73
N ASP A 140 -4.64 -14.75 -21.58
CA ASP A 140 -5.03 -14.03 -20.37
C ASP A 140 -6.57 -13.99 -20.20
N ARG A 141 -7.31 -13.87 -21.30
CA ARG A 141 -8.78 -13.95 -21.29
C ARG A 141 -9.30 -15.37 -21.04
N GLU A 142 -8.65 -16.39 -21.58
CA GLU A 142 -8.94 -17.80 -21.25
C GLU A 142 -8.82 -18.02 -19.74
N MET A 143 -7.70 -17.59 -19.14
CA MET A 143 -7.47 -17.67 -17.70
C MET A 143 -8.56 -16.96 -16.89
N PHE A 144 -8.93 -15.75 -17.33
CA PHE A 144 -10.01 -14.99 -16.71
C PHE A 144 -11.31 -15.79 -16.67
N TRP A 145 -11.70 -16.45 -17.77
CA TRP A 145 -12.93 -17.23 -17.85
C TRP A 145 -12.86 -18.54 -17.05
N ILE A 146 -11.72 -19.24 -17.03
CA ILE A 146 -11.52 -20.43 -16.17
C ILE A 146 -11.75 -20.04 -14.70
N LYS A 147 -11.20 -18.90 -14.25
CA LYS A 147 -11.38 -18.39 -12.87
C LYS A 147 -12.83 -17.96 -12.60
N THR A 148 -13.43 -17.23 -13.54
CA THR A 148 -14.76 -16.64 -13.42
C THR A 148 -15.85 -17.70 -13.38
N LEU A 149 -15.77 -18.70 -14.26
CA LEU A 149 -16.73 -19.80 -14.35
C LEU A 149 -16.40 -20.97 -13.40
N GLN A 150 -15.19 -20.99 -12.84
CA GLN A 150 -14.65 -22.05 -11.99
C GLN A 150 -14.63 -23.41 -12.68
N THR A 151 -14.11 -23.44 -13.91
CA THR A 151 -14.00 -24.67 -14.73
C THR A 151 -12.72 -25.46 -14.49
N ALA A 152 -11.83 -25.00 -13.61
CA ALA A 152 -10.68 -25.77 -13.15
C ALA A 152 -11.15 -27.07 -12.47
N TYR A 153 -10.49 -28.17 -12.80
CA TYR A 153 -10.66 -29.44 -12.11
C TYR A 153 -10.33 -29.24 -10.60
N PRO A 154 -11.08 -29.83 -9.63
CA PRO A 154 -12.14 -30.82 -9.81
C PRO A 154 -13.55 -30.23 -10.00
N LEU A 155 -13.71 -28.89 -10.02
CA LEU A 155 -15.01 -28.23 -10.24
C LEU A 155 -15.47 -28.22 -11.70
N GLY A 156 -14.53 -28.36 -12.64
CA GLY A 156 -14.82 -28.50 -14.08
C GLY A 156 -13.86 -29.47 -14.74
N LEU A 157 -13.50 -29.21 -16.00
CA LEU A 157 -12.70 -30.10 -16.84
C LEU A 157 -11.34 -29.51 -17.25
N ASN A 158 -11.01 -28.28 -16.84
CA ASN A 158 -9.69 -27.67 -17.09
C ASN A 158 -8.64 -28.18 -16.09
N ILE A 159 -7.70 -29.01 -16.53
CA ILE A 159 -6.50 -29.36 -15.74
C ILE A 159 -5.34 -28.43 -16.06
N ARG A 160 -5.03 -28.24 -17.35
CA ARG A 160 -3.90 -27.41 -17.78
C ARG A 160 -4.26 -25.93 -17.69
N VAL A 161 -3.63 -25.24 -16.75
CA VAL A 161 -3.87 -23.82 -16.49
C VAL A 161 -2.52 -23.09 -16.57
N LYS A 162 -2.37 -22.19 -17.56
CA LYS A 162 -1.10 -21.51 -17.85
C LYS A 162 -0.60 -20.69 -16.65
N GLY A 163 0.62 -20.94 -16.19
CA GLY A 163 1.21 -20.32 -14.99
C GLY A 163 1.29 -21.30 -13.81
N PRO A 164 0.16 -21.79 -13.26
CA PRO A 164 0.15 -22.84 -12.22
C PRO A 164 0.68 -24.21 -12.66
N GLY A 165 0.62 -24.57 -13.95
CA GLY A 165 0.99 -25.89 -14.47
C GLY A 165 -0.21 -26.83 -14.66
N ASP A 166 0.03 -28.14 -14.70
CA ASP A 166 -1.04 -29.15 -14.59
C ASP A 166 -1.68 -29.00 -13.19
N PHE A 167 -2.97 -28.66 -13.15
CA PHE A 167 -3.68 -28.46 -11.89
C PHE A 167 -3.99 -29.82 -11.25
N LEU A 168 -3.07 -30.26 -10.40
CA LEU A 168 -3.28 -31.36 -9.48
C LEU A 168 -3.60 -30.78 -8.11
N PRO A 169 -4.82 -31.00 -7.58
CA PRO A 169 -5.19 -30.56 -6.24
C PRO A 169 -4.15 -31.02 -5.22
N SER A 170 -3.66 -32.26 -5.29
CA SER A 170 -2.59 -32.80 -4.43
C SER A 170 -1.29 -31.96 -4.35
N GLN A 171 -1.00 -31.09 -5.32
CA GLN A 171 0.20 -30.25 -5.35
C GLN A 171 0.04 -28.87 -4.69
N GLY A 172 -1.09 -28.57 -4.04
CA GLY A 172 -1.20 -27.40 -3.16
C GLY A 172 -1.65 -26.09 -3.82
N ASN A 173 -1.96 -26.08 -5.12
CA ASN A 173 -2.13 -24.84 -5.90
C ASN A 173 -3.58 -24.30 -5.93
N TYR A 174 -4.25 -24.18 -4.77
CA TYR A 174 -5.71 -23.91 -4.70
C TYR A 174 -6.14 -22.44 -4.79
N GLN A 175 -5.19 -21.49 -4.76
CA GLN A 175 -5.48 -20.09 -4.39
C GLN A 175 -6.29 -19.29 -5.43
N ASN A 176 -6.37 -19.77 -6.68
CA ASN A 176 -6.96 -19.03 -7.79
C ASN A 176 -8.38 -19.48 -8.19
N PHE A 177 -8.87 -20.60 -7.65
CA PHE A 177 -10.10 -21.23 -8.11
C PHE A 177 -10.94 -21.69 -6.90
N GLY A 178 -12.16 -21.16 -6.74
CA GLY A 178 -13.12 -21.67 -5.73
C GLY A 178 -13.33 -20.82 -4.48
N GLY A 179 -12.50 -19.81 -4.19
CA GLY A 179 -12.72 -18.92 -3.05
C GLY A 179 -13.98 -18.05 -3.21
N ARG A 180 -15.06 -18.34 -2.47
CA ARG A 180 -16.19 -17.38 -2.37
C ARG A 180 -15.68 -16.09 -1.73
N ARG A 181 -15.64 -14.98 -2.48
CA ARG A 181 -15.51 -13.64 -1.88
C ARG A 181 -16.66 -13.48 -0.89
N ARG A 182 -16.34 -13.31 0.39
CA ARG A 182 -17.34 -13.08 1.43
C ARG A 182 -18.07 -11.80 1.05
N ARG A 183 -19.38 -11.88 0.71
CA ARG A 183 -20.21 -10.68 0.55
C ARG A 183 -20.00 -9.82 1.79
N LYS A 184 -19.66 -8.54 1.62
CA LYS A 184 -19.63 -7.57 2.72
C LYS A 184 -20.99 -7.67 3.39
N LYS A 185 -21.04 -8.20 4.61
CA LYS A 185 -22.28 -8.28 5.37
C LYS A 185 -22.73 -6.83 5.58
N ARG A 186 -23.89 -6.45 5.06
CA ARG A 186 -24.61 -5.29 5.58
C ARG A 186 -24.94 -5.60 7.04
N HIS A 187 -24.75 -4.65 7.94
CA HIS A 187 -25.08 -4.79 9.36
C HIS A 187 -26.60 -4.99 9.51
N GLY A 188 -27.03 -6.25 9.44
CA GLY A 188 -28.40 -6.67 9.72
C GLY A 188 -28.42 -7.54 10.97
N ARG A 189 -29.55 -7.48 11.71
CA ARG A 189 -29.81 -8.22 12.95
C ARG A 189 -29.31 -9.66 12.88
N ARG A 190 -28.66 -10.13 13.96
CA ARG A 190 -28.20 -11.51 14.15
C ARG A 190 -29.37 -12.44 13.84
N LYS A 191 -29.30 -13.21 12.74
CA LYS A 191 -30.24 -14.31 12.53
C LYS A 191 -30.09 -15.31 13.69
N PRO A 192 -31.18 -15.93 14.16
CA PRO A 192 -31.13 -16.92 15.24
C PRO A 192 -30.12 -18.03 14.91
N LYS A 193 -29.50 -18.60 15.95
CA LYS A 193 -28.60 -19.76 15.83
C LYS A 193 -29.39 -20.86 15.12
N ARG A 194 -29.06 -21.15 13.85
CA ARG A 194 -29.63 -22.30 13.15
C ARG A 194 -29.31 -23.55 13.98
N LEU A 195 -30.33 -24.37 14.25
CA LEU A 195 -30.19 -25.73 14.78
C LEU A 195 -29.06 -26.41 14.00
N ARG A 196 -28.01 -26.81 14.70
CA ARG A 196 -26.92 -27.59 14.10
C ARG A 196 -27.48 -29.00 13.93
N ASN A 197 -27.95 -29.33 12.72
CA ASN A 197 -28.18 -30.74 12.39
C ASN A 197 -26.88 -31.49 12.67
N GLN A 198 -26.96 -32.58 13.43
CA GLN A 198 -25.90 -33.57 13.50
C GLN A 198 -25.78 -34.17 12.10
N PHE A 199 -24.82 -33.67 11.31
CA PHE A 199 -24.47 -34.33 10.07
C PHE A 199 -23.71 -35.60 10.44
N GLU A 200 -24.22 -36.75 10.05
CA GLU A 200 -23.39 -37.94 9.92
C GLU A 200 -22.36 -37.64 8.82
N VAL A 201 -21.10 -37.49 9.21
CA VAL A 201 -19.99 -37.18 8.29
C VAL A 201 -19.11 -38.40 8.24
N SER A 202 -19.28 -39.23 7.21
CA SER A 202 -18.43 -40.39 6.91
C SER A 202 -18.02 -40.36 5.43
N LEU A 203 -16.91 -41.02 5.10
CA LEU A 203 -16.51 -41.21 3.71
C LEU A 203 -17.55 -41.99 2.91
N ASP A 204 -18.15 -43.02 3.52
CA ASP A 204 -19.20 -43.84 2.88
C ASP A 204 -20.41 -42.98 2.44
N PHE A 205 -20.86 -42.05 3.28
CA PHE A 205 -21.93 -41.13 2.91
C PHE A 205 -21.57 -40.29 1.67
N ILE A 206 -20.33 -39.79 1.61
CA ILE A 206 -19.84 -38.96 0.51
C ILE A 206 -19.72 -39.79 -0.78
N GLU A 207 -19.23 -41.02 -0.71
CA GLU A 207 -19.15 -41.92 -1.85
C GLU A 207 -20.53 -42.32 -2.37
N ARG A 208 -21.47 -42.63 -1.47
CA ARG A 208 -22.86 -42.89 -1.85
C ARG A 208 -23.46 -41.68 -2.57
N LYS A 209 -23.23 -40.46 -2.08
CA LYS A 209 -23.67 -39.23 -2.76
C LYS A 209 -22.94 -38.97 -4.06
N HIS A 210 -21.68 -39.38 -4.20
CA HIS A 210 -20.99 -39.33 -5.48
C HIS A 210 -21.66 -40.25 -6.50
N ARG A 211 -21.92 -41.52 -6.15
CA ARG A 211 -22.62 -42.48 -7.02
C ARG A 211 -24.00 -41.98 -7.45
N GLU A 212 -24.75 -41.39 -6.52
CA GLU A 212 -26.08 -40.82 -6.77
C GLU A 212 -26.05 -39.60 -7.71
N LEU A 213 -25.08 -38.70 -7.53
CA LEU A 213 -25.11 -37.37 -8.16
C LEU A 213 -24.18 -37.21 -9.37
N GLN A 214 -23.23 -38.12 -9.62
CA GLN A 214 -22.16 -37.95 -10.63
C GLN A 214 -22.67 -37.57 -12.03
N ASN A 215 -23.88 -38.03 -12.38
CA ASN A 215 -24.53 -37.76 -13.66
C ASN A 215 -25.63 -36.68 -13.58
N THR A 216 -25.54 -35.77 -12.61
CA THR A 216 -26.55 -34.72 -12.39
C THR A 216 -25.92 -33.33 -12.38
N GLN A 217 -26.70 -32.31 -12.75
CA GLN A 217 -26.28 -30.90 -12.66
C GLN A 217 -25.96 -30.44 -11.23
N ASN A 218 -26.54 -31.10 -10.22
CA ASN A 218 -26.45 -30.71 -8.83
C ASN A 218 -25.17 -31.18 -8.13
N TYR A 219 -24.35 -32.01 -8.79
CA TYR A 219 -23.13 -32.60 -8.21
C TYR A 219 -22.22 -31.56 -7.54
N ILE A 220 -21.77 -30.56 -8.31
CA ILE A 220 -20.87 -29.53 -7.80
C ILE A 220 -21.54 -28.70 -6.70
N HIS A 221 -22.81 -28.35 -6.89
CA HIS A 221 -23.56 -27.54 -5.95
C HIS A 221 -23.69 -28.24 -4.59
N PHE A 222 -24.02 -29.53 -4.60
CA PHE A 222 -24.12 -30.36 -3.41
C PHE A 222 -22.79 -30.43 -2.67
N PHE A 223 -21.71 -30.88 -3.32
CA PHE A 223 -20.41 -31.06 -2.65
C PHE A 223 -19.84 -29.74 -2.15
N LYS A 224 -19.96 -28.65 -2.89
CA LYS A 224 -19.58 -27.32 -2.38
C LYS A 224 -20.43 -26.96 -1.16
N THR A 225 -21.74 -27.05 -1.25
CA THR A 225 -22.62 -26.62 -0.15
C THR A 225 -22.40 -27.47 1.10
N TYR A 226 -22.29 -28.79 0.96
CA TYR A 226 -22.02 -29.73 2.03
C TYR A 226 -20.66 -29.45 2.68
N LEU A 227 -19.57 -29.53 1.90
CA LEU A 227 -18.20 -29.38 2.42
C LEU A 227 -17.91 -27.97 2.97
N TYR A 228 -18.54 -26.90 2.43
CA TYR A 228 -18.40 -25.56 2.99
C TYR A 228 -19.19 -25.32 4.28
N ASN A 229 -20.23 -26.11 4.54
CA ASN A 229 -21.06 -25.99 5.75
C ASN A 229 -20.58 -26.88 6.91
N LEU A 230 -19.71 -27.87 6.64
CA LEU A 230 -19.15 -28.71 7.70
C LEU A 230 -18.40 -27.91 8.78
N PRO A 231 -18.47 -28.29 10.06
CA PRO A 231 -17.56 -27.78 11.10
C PRO A 231 -16.09 -28.00 10.73
N ARG A 232 -15.20 -27.09 11.16
CA ARG A 232 -13.76 -27.18 10.83
C ARG A 232 -13.13 -28.48 11.30
N CYS A 233 -13.44 -28.93 12.52
CA CYS A 233 -12.93 -30.20 13.06
C CYS A 233 -13.33 -31.40 12.18
N LYS A 234 -14.59 -31.50 11.77
CA LYS A 234 -15.08 -32.57 10.89
C LYS A 234 -14.43 -32.52 9.49
N LEU A 235 -14.16 -31.31 8.97
CA LEU A 235 -13.47 -31.15 7.71
C LEU A 235 -11.99 -31.57 7.79
N VAL A 236 -11.32 -31.33 8.94
CA VAL A 236 -9.95 -31.82 9.18
C VAL A 236 -9.93 -33.35 9.18
N SER A 237 -10.82 -33.98 9.97
CA SER A 237 -10.92 -35.44 10.03
C SER A 237 -11.17 -36.05 8.65
N LEU A 238 -12.13 -35.49 7.91
CA LEU A 238 -12.45 -35.94 6.56
C LEU A 238 -11.26 -35.77 5.59
N GLY A 239 -10.53 -34.66 5.69
CA GLY A 239 -9.34 -34.43 4.89
C GLY A 239 -8.23 -35.44 5.15
N GLN A 240 -8.05 -35.88 6.40
CA GLN A 240 -7.06 -36.90 6.77
C GLN A 240 -7.48 -38.30 6.28
N GLU A 241 -8.73 -38.66 6.51
CA GLU A 241 -9.31 -39.98 6.15
C GLU A 241 -9.20 -40.25 4.64
N VAL A 242 -9.46 -39.24 3.82
CA VAL A 242 -9.40 -39.29 2.35
C VAL A 242 -7.99 -39.57 1.80
N HIS A 243 -6.93 -39.19 2.51
CA HIS A 243 -5.56 -39.48 2.08
C HIS A 243 -5.12 -40.90 2.44
N GLN A 244 -5.76 -41.51 3.45
CA GLN A 244 -5.45 -42.85 3.95
C GLN A 244 -6.23 -43.94 3.21
N ASN A 245 -7.34 -43.60 2.56
CA ASN A 245 -8.22 -44.57 1.91
C ASN A 245 -8.07 -44.53 0.37
N PRO A 246 -7.47 -45.56 -0.26
CA PRO A 246 -7.24 -45.59 -1.71
C PRO A 246 -8.51 -45.84 -2.54
N ASN A 247 -9.61 -46.26 -1.91
CA ASN A 247 -10.84 -46.65 -2.61
C ASN A 247 -11.78 -45.48 -2.96
N VAL A 248 -11.45 -44.26 -2.50
CA VAL A 248 -12.26 -43.07 -2.75
C VAL A 248 -12.09 -42.58 -4.18
N ASN A 249 -13.20 -42.24 -4.85
CA ASN A 249 -13.15 -41.63 -6.18
C ASN A 249 -12.22 -40.40 -6.21
N GLU A 250 -11.30 -40.37 -7.18
CA GLU A 250 -10.27 -39.33 -7.27
C GLU A 250 -10.84 -37.90 -7.33
N ARG A 251 -11.95 -37.66 -8.04
CA ARG A 251 -12.56 -36.32 -8.08
C ARG A 251 -13.16 -35.91 -6.73
N VAL A 252 -13.71 -36.86 -5.98
CA VAL A 252 -14.23 -36.63 -4.62
C VAL A 252 -13.10 -36.31 -3.67
N LYS A 253 -12.03 -37.12 -3.71
CA LYS A 253 -10.79 -36.91 -2.96
C LYS A 253 -10.24 -35.51 -3.20
N ASP A 254 -10.12 -35.12 -4.47
CA ASP A 254 -9.66 -33.81 -4.89
C ASP A 254 -10.58 -32.66 -4.45
N LEU A 255 -11.91 -32.84 -4.48
CA LEU A 255 -12.87 -31.85 -3.99
C LEU A 255 -12.71 -31.61 -2.48
N ILE A 256 -12.58 -32.68 -1.70
CA ILE A 256 -12.39 -32.62 -0.25
C ILE A 256 -11.06 -31.94 0.06
N THR A 257 -9.99 -32.37 -0.60
CA THR A 257 -8.65 -31.79 -0.42
C THR A 257 -8.63 -30.30 -0.78
N MET A 258 -9.21 -29.91 -1.92
CA MET A 258 -9.30 -28.50 -2.32
C MET A 258 -10.10 -27.66 -1.32
N ILE A 259 -11.30 -28.10 -0.91
CA ILE A 259 -12.16 -27.31 -0.01
C ILE A 259 -11.60 -27.28 1.41
N SER A 260 -11.00 -28.37 1.89
CA SER A 260 -10.30 -28.44 3.18
C SER A 260 -9.16 -27.42 3.22
N ASN A 261 -8.31 -27.41 2.20
CA ASN A 261 -7.23 -26.44 2.09
C ASN A 261 -7.75 -25.00 2.05
N LEU A 262 -8.77 -24.71 1.23
CA LEU A 262 -9.36 -23.36 1.14
C LEU A 262 -10.01 -22.87 2.45
N ARG A 263 -10.50 -23.76 3.33
CA ARG A 263 -11.22 -23.41 4.56
C ARG A 263 -10.36 -23.42 5.82
N LEU A 264 -9.39 -24.33 5.89
CA LEU A 264 -8.53 -24.56 7.04
C LEU A 264 -7.24 -23.74 6.93
N PHE A 265 -6.60 -23.81 5.77
CA PHE A 265 -5.36 -23.10 5.46
C PHE A 265 -5.70 -21.92 4.57
N LYS A 266 -6.20 -20.84 5.17
CA LYS A 266 -6.12 -19.56 4.48
C LYS A 266 -4.64 -19.21 4.42
N PRO A 267 -3.98 -19.23 3.26
CA PRO A 267 -2.69 -18.57 3.18
C PRO A 267 -2.90 -17.16 3.72
N VAL A 268 -2.01 -16.69 4.58
CA VAL A 268 -1.92 -15.27 4.86
C VAL A 268 -1.81 -14.65 3.48
N GLN A 269 -2.89 -14.02 3.00
CA GLN A 269 -2.77 -13.10 1.91
C GLN A 269 -1.94 -11.99 2.53
N VAL A 270 -0.62 -12.14 2.45
CA VAL A 270 0.28 -11.01 2.38
C VAL A 270 -0.28 -10.32 1.14
N ASN A 271 -1.23 -9.41 1.37
CA ASN A 271 -1.64 -8.49 0.34
C ASN A 271 -0.31 -7.90 -0.07
N GLN A 272 0.26 -8.33 -1.20
CA GLN A 272 1.29 -7.56 -1.86
C GLN A 272 0.68 -6.17 -1.85
N ARG A 273 1.26 -5.28 -1.03
CA ARG A 273 0.72 -3.93 -0.85
C ARG A 273 0.50 -3.46 -2.26
N ARG A 274 -0.76 -3.28 -2.65
CA ARG A 274 -1.07 -2.88 -4.02
C ARG A 274 -0.23 -1.64 -4.25
N GLN A 275 0.71 -1.72 -5.18
CA GLN A 275 1.50 -0.56 -5.59
C GLN A 275 0.56 0.32 -6.42
N GLY A 276 -0.48 0.85 -5.79
CA GLY A 276 -1.30 1.89 -6.37
C GLY A 276 -0.50 3.17 -6.32
N ASP A 277 -0.42 3.87 -7.43
CA ASP A 277 0.29 5.14 -7.50
C ASP A 277 -0.37 6.15 -6.55
N PHE A 278 0.46 6.78 -5.72
CA PHE A 278 0.03 7.76 -4.73
C PHE A 278 0.21 9.16 -5.28
N TYR A 279 -0.89 9.91 -5.34
CA TYR A 279 -0.89 11.28 -5.81
C TYR A 279 -1.36 12.23 -4.72
N HIS A 280 -0.89 13.48 -4.80
CA HIS A 280 -1.19 14.49 -3.82
C HIS A 280 -1.91 15.68 -4.44
N ILE A 281 -3.03 16.08 -3.84
CA ILE A 281 -3.77 17.30 -4.17
C ILE A 281 -3.65 18.27 -3.01
N ASN A 282 -3.46 19.55 -3.29
CA ASN A 282 -3.45 20.57 -2.24
C ASN A 282 -4.87 20.75 -1.70
N PHE A 283 -5.04 20.45 -0.41
CA PHE A 283 -6.31 20.66 0.26
C PHE A 283 -6.49 22.13 0.58
N ARG A 284 -7.64 22.66 0.15
CA ARG A 284 -7.99 24.06 0.31
C ARG A 284 -9.05 24.23 1.38
N ASP A 285 -10.22 23.64 1.16
CA ASP A 285 -11.39 23.81 2.01
C ASP A 285 -12.29 22.56 1.99
N LYS A 286 -13.40 22.62 2.73
CA LYS A 286 -14.33 21.50 2.86
C LYS A 286 -15.14 21.20 1.58
N GLY A 287 -15.20 22.12 0.62
CA GLY A 287 -15.81 21.88 -0.68
C GLY A 287 -15.05 20.82 -1.46
N LEU A 288 -13.72 20.92 -1.48
CA LEU A 288 -12.86 19.91 -2.10
C LEU A 288 -13.02 18.51 -1.47
N ASP A 289 -13.20 18.43 -0.14
CA ASP A 289 -13.50 17.19 0.57
C ASP A 289 -14.86 16.62 0.17
N PHE A 290 -15.86 17.50 0.10
CA PHE A 290 -17.23 17.16 -0.26
C PHE A 290 -17.33 16.55 -1.68
N ILE A 291 -16.58 17.10 -2.64
CA ILE A 291 -16.53 16.56 -4.01
C ILE A 291 -16.06 15.10 -4.01
N ASN A 292 -15.13 14.74 -3.11
CA ASN A 292 -14.62 13.39 -2.94
C ASN A 292 -14.10 12.77 -4.26
N LEU A 293 -13.10 13.41 -4.86
CA LEU A 293 -12.51 12.97 -6.13
C LEU A 293 -12.07 11.50 -6.09
N ALA A 294 -11.50 11.03 -4.98
CA ALA A 294 -11.12 9.62 -4.79
C ALA A 294 -12.32 8.65 -4.89
N GLY A 295 -13.50 9.08 -4.47
CA GLY A 295 -14.75 8.36 -4.64
C GLY A 295 -15.22 8.37 -6.11
N ILE A 296 -15.15 9.53 -6.77
CA ILE A 296 -15.54 9.70 -8.18
C ILE A 296 -14.74 8.73 -9.07
N LEU A 297 -13.41 8.73 -8.95
CA LEU A 297 -12.52 7.87 -9.76
C LEU A 297 -12.76 6.36 -9.59
N ARG A 298 -13.44 5.93 -8.53
CA ARG A 298 -13.75 4.52 -8.26
C ARG A 298 -15.14 4.09 -8.73
N THR A 299 -15.91 5.01 -9.30
CA THR A 299 -17.26 4.72 -9.78
C THR A 299 -17.17 3.88 -11.05
N ASN A 300 -18.02 2.85 -11.20
CA ASN A 300 -18.04 2.01 -12.40
C ASN A 300 -18.20 2.84 -13.68
N ARG A 301 -19.06 3.88 -13.64
CA ARG A 301 -19.27 4.81 -14.75
C ARG A 301 -17.97 5.47 -15.25
N VAL A 302 -17.03 5.78 -14.36
CA VAL A 302 -15.72 6.35 -14.70
C VAL A 302 -14.74 5.26 -15.13
N ILE A 303 -14.70 4.13 -14.43
CA ILE A 303 -13.81 3.01 -14.75
C ILE A 303 -14.12 2.42 -16.12
N ASP A 304 -15.40 2.35 -16.50
CA ASP A 304 -15.86 1.81 -17.77
C ASP A 304 -15.47 2.70 -18.97
N GLN A 305 -15.13 3.98 -18.74
CA GLN A 305 -14.59 4.88 -19.77
C GLN A 305 -13.07 4.72 -19.99
N ILE A 306 -12.38 3.98 -19.12
CA ILE A 306 -10.94 3.74 -19.29
C ILE A 306 -10.77 2.84 -20.52
N PRO A 307 -9.96 3.25 -21.53
CA PRO A 307 -9.81 2.45 -22.72
C PRO A 307 -9.24 1.07 -22.41
N ASN A 308 -9.83 0.03 -23.00
CA ASN A 308 -9.53 -1.35 -22.61
C ASN A 308 -8.08 -1.79 -22.84
N TYR A 309 -7.35 -1.06 -23.68
CA TYR A 309 -5.95 -1.29 -24.02
C TYR A 309 -4.96 -0.65 -23.05
N PHE A 310 -5.43 0.16 -22.08
CA PHE A 310 -4.58 0.62 -20.97
C PHE A 310 -4.26 -0.58 -20.06
N PHE A 311 -2.98 -0.71 -19.69
CA PHE A 311 -2.52 -1.75 -18.78
C PHE A 311 -3.01 -1.47 -17.35
N GLU A 312 -2.89 -0.22 -16.91
CA GLU A 312 -3.38 0.22 -15.62
C GLU A 312 -4.84 0.64 -15.71
N LYS A 313 -5.70 -0.06 -14.96
CA LYS A 313 -7.14 0.24 -14.85
C LYS A 313 -7.59 0.54 -13.42
N GLU A 314 -6.66 0.44 -12.46
CA GLU A 314 -6.96 0.78 -11.07
C GLU A 314 -6.81 2.29 -10.87
N PRO A 315 -7.79 2.95 -10.25
CA PRO A 315 -7.70 4.38 -10.00
C PRO A 315 -6.60 4.70 -8.98
N PRO A 316 -5.99 5.90 -9.06
CA PRO A 316 -4.90 6.29 -8.19
C PRO A 316 -5.36 6.45 -6.74
N ILE A 317 -4.42 6.38 -5.80
CA ILE A 317 -4.69 6.75 -4.42
C ILE A 317 -4.42 8.25 -4.27
N ILE A 318 -5.49 9.00 -4.03
CA ILE A 318 -5.40 10.45 -3.77
C ILE A 318 -5.21 10.70 -2.28
N GLY A 319 -4.13 11.38 -1.94
CA GLY A 319 -3.89 11.98 -0.63
C GLY A 319 -3.93 13.50 -0.68
N TYR A 320 -4.22 14.13 0.45
CA TYR A 320 -4.32 15.58 0.56
C TYR A 320 -3.07 16.20 1.23
N ARG A 321 -2.53 17.26 0.63
CA ARG A 321 -1.55 18.15 1.24
C ARG A 321 -2.29 19.30 1.92
N PHE A 322 -2.40 19.23 3.24
CA PHE A 322 -3.10 20.26 4.01
C PHE A 322 -2.29 21.55 4.14
N ASN A 323 -3.00 22.67 4.27
CA ASN A 323 -2.43 23.96 4.63
C ASN A 323 -1.70 23.90 6.00
N LYS A 324 -0.89 24.94 6.25
CA LYS A 324 -0.14 25.10 7.50
C LYS A 324 -1.12 25.09 8.69
N SER A 325 -0.76 24.39 9.76
CA SER A 325 -1.53 24.39 11.01
C SER A 325 -1.23 25.63 11.85
N LEU A 326 -1.99 25.80 12.93
CA LEU A 326 -1.87 26.90 13.88
C LEU A 326 -0.46 27.02 14.47
N ALA A 327 0.24 25.90 14.67
CA ALA A 327 1.62 25.83 15.15
C ALA A 327 2.55 26.87 14.50
N GLY A 328 2.49 27.01 13.18
CA GLY A 328 3.40 27.89 12.43
C GLY A 328 3.15 29.38 12.67
N LYS A 329 1.97 29.77 13.17
CA LYS A 329 1.65 31.14 13.58
C LYS A 329 1.85 31.36 15.08
N LEU A 330 1.66 30.29 15.87
CA LEU A 330 1.63 30.35 17.32
C LEU A 330 3.03 30.33 17.95
N PHE A 331 3.86 29.36 17.57
CA PHE A 331 5.14 29.15 18.24
C PHE A 331 6.18 30.19 17.83
N ASN A 332 6.84 30.76 18.84
CA ASN A 332 7.78 31.88 18.70
C ASN A 332 9.17 31.60 19.28
N TYR A 333 9.51 30.35 19.63
CA TYR A 333 10.79 30.03 20.25
C TYR A 333 12.00 30.30 19.34
N LYS A 334 11.85 30.18 18.00
CA LYS A 334 12.93 30.54 17.06
C LYS A 334 13.14 32.06 17.03
N GLN A 335 12.05 32.82 16.99
CA GLN A 335 12.07 34.29 17.01
C GLN A 335 12.56 34.84 18.35
N THR A 336 12.30 34.15 19.46
CA THR A 336 12.78 34.57 20.78
C THR A 336 14.29 34.43 20.93
N LEU A 337 14.90 33.52 20.17
CA LEU A 337 16.33 33.26 20.21
C LEU A 337 17.04 33.92 19.01
N SER A 338 16.48 35.00 18.45
CA SER A 338 17.18 35.84 17.47
C SER A 338 18.24 36.70 18.16
N GLU A 339 19.25 37.14 17.40
CA GLU A 339 20.33 38.00 17.89
C GLU A 339 19.79 39.25 18.59
N GLU A 340 18.85 39.97 17.97
CA GLU A 340 18.20 41.16 18.54
C GLU A 340 17.62 40.94 19.95
N VAL A 341 16.89 39.83 20.16
CA VAL A 341 16.25 39.56 21.46
C VAL A 341 17.27 39.11 22.50
N LEU A 342 18.34 38.43 22.07
CA LEU A 342 19.43 38.03 22.94
C LEU A 342 20.25 39.25 23.38
N GLU A 343 20.52 40.20 22.48
CA GLU A 343 21.15 41.49 22.81
C GLU A 343 20.29 42.27 23.81
N ASP A 344 18.97 42.35 23.61
CA ASP A 344 18.06 42.98 24.58
C ASP A 344 18.09 42.31 25.95
N PHE A 345 18.22 40.99 26.00
CA PHE A 345 18.37 40.26 27.25
C PHE A 345 19.71 40.57 27.93
N GLU A 346 20.81 40.62 27.18
CA GLU A 346 22.16 40.90 27.70
C GLU A 346 22.33 42.35 28.16
N ASN A 347 21.69 43.29 27.48
CA ASN A 347 21.65 44.71 27.85
C ASN A 347 20.69 44.99 29.03
N GLY A 348 19.98 43.98 29.55
CA GLY A 348 19.03 44.14 30.65
C GLY A 348 17.70 44.80 30.26
N ASN A 349 17.43 44.96 28.97
CA ASN A 349 16.17 45.52 28.46
C ASN A 349 15.00 44.54 28.65
N LEU A 350 15.28 43.23 28.68
CA LEU A 350 14.24 42.22 28.88
C LEU A 350 13.98 41.97 30.38
N GLN A 351 12.83 42.45 30.87
CA GLN A 351 12.42 42.32 32.27
C GLN A 351 11.45 41.16 32.53
N CYS A 352 11.55 40.56 33.72
CA CYS A 352 10.63 39.51 34.16
C CYS A 352 9.45 40.08 34.97
N ASN A 353 8.22 39.83 34.51
CA ASN A 353 7.00 40.31 35.18
C ASN A 353 6.23 39.18 35.89
N CYS A 354 6.91 38.13 36.36
CA CYS A 354 6.25 36.92 36.89
C CYS A 354 5.81 37.00 38.36
N ASN A 355 6.37 37.91 39.15
CA ASN A 355 6.20 37.91 40.61
C ASN A 355 4.74 37.90 41.07
N ASN A 356 3.89 38.70 40.40
CA ASN A 356 2.46 38.85 40.70
C ASN A 356 1.56 38.01 39.79
N SER A 357 2.13 37.13 38.97
CA SER A 357 1.33 36.30 38.06
C SER A 357 0.69 35.14 38.81
N ILE A 358 -0.63 34.98 38.66
CA ILE A 358 -1.37 33.81 39.15
C ILE A 358 -1.00 32.51 38.41
N PHE A 359 -0.27 32.61 37.30
CA PHE A 359 0.16 31.48 36.47
C PHE A 359 1.61 31.06 36.73
N LYS A 360 2.22 31.60 37.80
CA LYS A 360 3.59 31.30 38.23
C LYS A 360 3.69 29.87 38.75
N ASP A 361 4.73 29.16 38.33
CA ASP A 361 5.10 27.86 38.91
C ASP A 361 5.78 28.06 40.26
N GLU A 362 5.36 27.30 41.27
CA GLU A 362 5.85 27.45 42.66
C GLU A 362 7.33 27.10 42.81
N ASN A 363 7.80 26.07 42.08
CA ASN A 363 9.18 25.61 42.18
C ASN A 363 10.16 26.55 41.48
N HIS A 364 9.77 27.11 40.32
CA HIS A 364 10.66 27.93 39.50
C HIS A 364 10.51 29.44 39.72
N GLY A 365 9.43 29.90 40.34
CA GLY A 365 9.18 31.33 40.54
C GLY A 365 8.86 32.10 39.25
N HIS A 366 8.64 31.40 38.13
CA HIS A 366 8.34 31.99 36.82
C HIS A 366 7.09 31.35 36.21
N VAL A 367 6.45 32.05 35.27
CA VAL A 367 5.33 31.48 34.52
C VAL A 367 5.83 30.34 33.63
N VAL A 368 5.35 29.12 33.92
CA VAL A 368 5.52 27.92 33.10
C VAL A 368 4.18 27.19 33.10
N SER A 369 3.23 27.65 32.29
CA SER A 369 1.82 27.28 32.43
C SER A 369 1.18 26.79 31.14
N GLY A 370 0.40 25.71 31.26
CA GLY A 370 -0.52 25.23 30.24
C GLY A 370 -1.95 25.76 30.42
N ASN A 371 -2.17 26.67 31.37
CA ASN A 371 -3.48 27.26 31.61
C ASN A 371 -3.77 28.34 30.55
N PHE A 372 -4.80 28.12 29.73
CA PHE A 372 -5.22 29.03 28.68
C PHE A 372 -5.89 30.32 29.18
N ASP A 373 -6.23 30.41 30.46
CA ASP A 373 -6.82 31.62 31.05
C ASP A 373 -5.83 32.81 31.08
N ILE A 374 -4.55 32.55 30.80
CA ILE A 374 -3.52 33.56 30.53
C ILE A 374 -3.81 34.40 29.27
N ILE A 375 -4.68 33.92 28.38
CA ILE A 375 -5.10 34.62 27.16
C ILE A 375 -6.36 35.41 27.47
N GLU A 376 -6.27 36.74 27.54
CA GLU A 376 -7.42 37.60 27.90
C GLU A 376 -8.53 37.53 26.85
N ASN A 377 -8.19 37.57 25.55
CA ASN A 377 -9.18 37.50 24.48
C ASN A 377 -9.81 36.10 24.35
N GLU A 378 -11.11 35.99 24.64
CA GLU A 378 -11.84 34.71 24.63
C GLU A 378 -11.81 34.00 23.26
N HIS A 379 -11.91 34.76 22.16
CA HIS A 379 -11.89 34.19 20.81
C HIS A 379 -10.51 33.59 20.49
N LEU A 380 -9.43 34.31 20.78
CA LEU A 380 -8.07 33.77 20.62
C LEU A 380 -7.85 32.55 21.51
N ARG A 381 -8.30 32.60 22.77
CA ARG A 381 -8.27 31.48 23.72
C ARG A 381 -8.94 30.23 23.14
N ASN A 382 -10.14 30.38 22.58
CA ASN A 382 -10.89 29.27 21.98
C ASN A 382 -10.25 28.74 20.69
N ILE A 383 -9.51 29.56 19.94
CA ILE A 383 -8.72 29.09 18.78
C ILE A 383 -7.51 28.28 19.23
N ILE A 384 -6.74 28.79 20.20
CA ILE A 384 -5.53 28.17 20.71
C ILE A 384 -5.84 26.84 21.44
N ARG A 385 -6.96 26.77 22.18
CA ARG A 385 -7.47 25.54 22.83
C ARG A 385 -7.66 24.36 21.88
N LYS A 386 -7.83 24.59 20.57
CA LYS A 386 -7.93 23.51 19.56
C LYS A 386 -6.59 22.80 19.29
N GLY A 387 -5.50 23.35 19.80
CA GLY A 387 -4.16 22.76 19.73
C GLY A 387 -3.39 23.12 18.46
N PRO A 388 -2.08 22.84 18.44
CA PRO A 388 -1.15 23.34 17.42
C PRO A 388 -1.32 22.69 16.04
N LYS A 389 -1.93 21.49 15.99
CA LYS A 389 -2.25 20.78 14.74
C LYS A 389 -3.55 21.25 14.09
N TYR A 390 -4.34 22.08 14.78
CA TYR A 390 -5.57 22.64 14.23
C TYR A 390 -5.29 23.50 13.00
N ARG A 391 -6.17 23.44 12.00
CA ARG A 391 -6.06 24.23 10.76
C ARG A 391 -7.26 25.15 10.68
N LEU A 392 -6.99 26.42 10.43
CA LEU A 392 -8.04 27.43 10.36
C LEU A 392 -8.95 27.15 9.14
N PRO A 393 -10.27 27.07 9.33
CA PRO A 393 -11.20 26.83 8.23
C PRO A 393 -11.10 27.94 7.19
N GLN A 394 -11.11 27.54 5.92
CA GLN A 394 -11.16 28.42 4.77
C GLN A 394 -12.58 28.46 4.21
N ARG A 395 -12.97 29.61 3.65
CA ARG A 395 -14.24 29.74 2.94
C ARG A 395 -14.24 28.82 1.72
N ILE A 396 -15.34 28.08 1.52
CA ILE A 396 -15.50 27.21 0.35
C ILE A 396 -15.56 28.08 -0.91
N ASP A 397 -14.76 27.70 -1.90
CA ASP A 397 -14.68 28.39 -3.19
C ASP A 397 -14.71 27.36 -4.31
N TRP A 398 -15.93 27.00 -4.71
CA TRP A 398 -16.19 25.96 -5.70
C TRP A 398 -15.48 26.17 -7.04
N ARG A 399 -15.26 27.44 -7.44
CA ARG A 399 -14.56 27.76 -8.69
C ARG A 399 -13.09 27.34 -8.59
N LYS A 400 -12.45 27.65 -7.46
CA LYS A 400 -11.06 27.27 -7.21
C LYS A 400 -10.91 25.78 -6.90
N ASP A 401 -11.88 25.15 -6.22
CA ASP A 401 -11.89 23.71 -6.01
C ASP A 401 -11.94 22.95 -7.35
N ARG A 402 -12.80 23.38 -8.27
CA ARG A 402 -12.86 22.83 -9.63
C ARG A 402 -11.54 22.98 -10.38
N ALA A 403 -10.91 24.16 -10.29
CA ALA A 403 -9.62 24.43 -10.92
C ALA A 403 -8.50 23.53 -10.37
N ILE A 404 -8.43 23.34 -9.04
CA ILE A 404 -7.47 22.43 -8.40
C ILE A 404 -7.63 21.00 -8.91
N ILE A 405 -8.88 20.53 -9.06
CA ILE A 405 -9.15 19.20 -9.59
C ILE A 405 -8.73 19.12 -11.06
N TRP A 406 -9.03 20.14 -11.86
CA TRP A 406 -8.64 20.20 -13.27
C TRP A 406 -7.12 20.14 -13.46
N GLU A 407 -6.37 20.99 -12.77
CA GLU A 407 -4.90 20.99 -12.82
C GLU A 407 -4.30 19.64 -12.39
N PHE A 408 -4.92 19.01 -11.39
CA PHE A 408 -4.55 17.66 -10.97
C PHE A 408 -4.83 16.62 -12.06
N MET A 409 -5.98 16.68 -12.75
CA MET A 409 -6.32 15.77 -13.84
C MET A 409 -5.32 15.89 -14.99
N GLU A 410 -4.97 17.10 -15.43
CA GLU A 410 -3.99 17.31 -16.50
C GLU A 410 -2.63 16.68 -16.12
N THR A 411 -2.13 16.99 -14.93
CA THR A 411 -0.86 16.43 -14.43
C THR A 411 -0.91 14.90 -14.29
N TYR A 412 -2.06 14.36 -13.92
CA TYR A 412 -2.25 12.92 -13.74
C TYR A 412 -2.30 12.18 -15.08
N ILE A 413 -3.04 12.72 -16.06
CA ILE A 413 -3.17 12.16 -17.41
C ILE A 413 -1.80 12.10 -18.09
N GLU A 414 -1.00 13.17 -18.02
CA GLU A 414 0.35 13.18 -18.58
C GLU A 414 1.23 12.06 -18.01
N LYS A 415 1.19 11.87 -16.69
CA LYS A 415 1.97 10.82 -16.00
C LYS A 415 1.46 9.43 -16.33
N TRP A 416 0.14 9.26 -16.43
CA TRP A 416 -0.47 8.00 -16.79
C TRP A 416 -0.09 7.60 -18.22
N VAL A 417 -0.20 8.52 -19.19
CA VAL A 417 0.25 8.33 -20.58
C VAL A 417 1.75 7.99 -20.63
N ALA A 418 2.60 8.72 -19.89
CA ALA A 418 4.03 8.44 -19.84
C ALA A 418 4.37 7.05 -19.27
N LYS A 419 3.54 6.55 -18.34
CA LYS A 419 3.69 5.21 -17.76
C LYS A 419 3.24 4.13 -18.75
N GLU A 420 2.11 4.33 -19.43
CA GLU A 420 1.62 3.41 -20.46
C GLU A 420 2.59 3.30 -21.64
N ARG A 421 3.23 4.42 -22.07
CA ARG A 421 4.31 4.42 -23.09
C ARG A 421 5.50 3.53 -22.73
N LYS A 422 5.77 3.28 -21.45
CA LYS A 422 6.85 2.36 -21.02
C LYS A 422 6.44 0.90 -21.09
N ASN A 423 5.14 0.63 -20.94
CA ASN A 423 4.59 -0.73 -20.91
C ASN A 423 4.14 -1.21 -22.30
N CYS A 424 3.88 -0.29 -23.23
CA CYS A 424 3.40 -0.56 -24.57
C CYS A 424 4.14 0.30 -25.62
N ARG A 425 4.53 -0.30 -26.75
CA ARG A 425 5.19 0.38 -27.89
C ARG A 425 4.23 1.15 -28.81
N VAL A 426 3.03 1.48 -28.32
CA VAL A 426 1.99 2.20 -29.09
C VAL A 426 2.04 3.68 -28.70
N PRO A 427 1.90 4.62 -29.65
CA PRO A 427 1.82 6.04 -29.31
C PRO A 427 0.52 6.33 -28.55
N PHE A 428 0.63 6.64 -27.26
CA PHE A 428 -0.46 7.19 -26.46
C PHE A 428 -0.40 8.71 -26.49
N ASN A 429 -1.51 9.38 -26.82
CA ASN A 429 -1.72 10.81 -26.63
C ASN A 429 -2.68 11.05 -25.44
N SER A 430 -2.69 12.28 -24.92
CA SER A 430 -3.60 12.68 -23.83
C SER A 430 -5.07 12.60 -24.24
N GLU A 431 -5.36 12.81 -25.53
CA GLU A 431 -6.71 12.77 -26.11
C GLU A 431 -7.42 11.41 -25.91
N CYS A 432 -6.66 10.32 -25.81
CA CYS A 432 -7.21 8.99 -25.50
C CYS A 432 -8.01 8.93 -24.18
N LEU A 433 -7.81 9.89 -23.28
CA LEU A 433 -8.47 9.97 -21.98
C LEU A 433 -9.47 11.14 -21.89
N ASP A 434 -9.77 11.85 -22.99
CA ASP A 434 -10.69 12.99 -22.95
C ASP A 434 -12.10 12.59 -22.48
N ASN A 435 -12.67 11.53 -23.05
CA ASN A 435 -13.97 11.01 -22.61
C ASN A 435 -13.98 10.62 -21.12
N TRP A 436 -12.87 10.09 -20.63
CA TRP A 436 -12.71 9.74 -19.21
C TRP A 436 -12.63 11.00 -18.33
N ARG A 437 -11.84 12.00 -18.74
CA ARG A 437 -11.68 13.28 -18.05
C ARG A 437 -13.01 14.02 -17.99
N ASP A 438 -13.73 14.10 -19.11
CA ASP A 438 -14.99 14.82 -19.22
C ASP A 438 -16.08 14.16 -18.36
N GLU A 439 -16.11 12.82 -18.31
CA GLU A 439 -16.99 12.08 -17.40
C GLU A 439 -16.66 12.36 -15.92
N VAL A 440 -15.38 12.38 -15.54
CA VAL A 440 -14.96 12.76 -14.19
C VAL A 440 -15.36 14.19 -13.86
N MET A 441 -15.09 15.13 -14.75
CA MET A 441 -15.39 16.55 -14.54
C MET A 441 -16.89 16.83 -14.53
N GLY A 442 -17.69 16.10 -15.31
CA GLY A 442 -19.15 16.15 -15.24
C GLY A 442 -19.67 15.75 -13.86
N ILE A 443 -19.15 14.67 -13.28
CA ILE A 443 -19.52 14.27 -11.91
C ILE A 443 -19.04 15.31 -10.87
N VAL A 444 -17.86 15.91 -11.08
CA VAL A 444 -17.37 17.00 -10.23
C VAL A 444 -18.31 18.20 -10.27
N ASP A 445 -18.78 18.58 -11.45
CA ASP A 445 -19.71 19.71 -11.63
C ASP A 445 -21.08 19.43 -11.01
N ASP A 446 -21.57 18.20 -11.10
CA ASP A 446 -22.77 17.73 -10.40
C ASP A 446 -22.61 17.83 -8.88
N ARG A 447 -21.47 17.37 -8.34
CA ARG A 447 -21.13 17.50 -6.91
C ARG A 447 -21.04 18.95 -6.46
N ILE A 448 -20.47 19.83 -7.29
CA ILE A 448 -20.39 21.25 -6.98
C ILE A 448 -21.80 21.86 -6.91
N ARG A 449 -22.70 21.49 -7.83
CA ARG A 449 -24.09 21.95 -7.83
C ARG A 449 -24.84 21.49 -6.57
N GLU A 450 -24.69 20.21 -6.19
CA GLU A 450 -25.21 19.68 -4.92
C GLU A 450 -24.63 20.43 -3.70
N GLY A 451 -23.32 20.69 -3.73
CA GLY A 451 -22.60 21.38 -2.66
C GLY A 451 -23.08 22.82 -2.47
N LYS A 452 -23.31 23.56 -3.56
CA LYS A 452 -23.84 24.92 -3.52
C LYS A 452 -25.23 24.97 -2.86
N ALA A 453 -26.09 23.99 -3.12
CA ALA A 453 -27.39 23.89 -2.46
C ALA A 453 -27.28 23.55 -0.96
N ARG A 454 -26.31 22.70 -0.60
CA ARG A 454 -26.13 22.22 0.78
C ARG A 454 -25.43 23.23 1.70
N PHE A 455 -24.42 23.95 1.20
CA PHE A 455 -23.57 24.84 1.99
C PHE A 455 -23.98 26.31 1.79
N GLY A 456 -25.11 26.72 2.37
CA GLY A 456 -25.65 28.08 2.24
C GLY A 456 -24.84 29.18 2.95
N LYS A 457 -24.15 28.86 4.06
CA LYS A 457 -23.20 29.76 4.74
C LYS A 457 -21.90 29.01 5.00
N THR A 458 -20.78 29.61 4.61
CA THR A 458 -19.44 29.08 4.84
C THR A 458 -18.66 30.07 5.67
N TRP A 459 -17.96 29.58 6.70
CA TRP A 459 -17.17 30.43 7.58
C TRP A 459 -15.69 30.32 7.22
N THR A 460 -15.01 31.46 7.28
CA THR A 460 -13.55 31.54 7.27
C THR A 460 -13.10 31.97 8.65
N MET A 461 -11.94 31.53 9.08
CA MET A 461 -11.33 32.01 10.31
C MET A 461 -9.89 32.38 10.01
N LYS A 462 -9.50 33.57 10.45
CA LYS A 462 -8.14 34.07 10.35
C LYS A 462 -7.76 34.73 11.67
N ILE A 463 -6.47 34.73 11.95
CA ILE A 463 -5.87 35.52 13.04
C ILE A 463 -5.32 36.75 12.30
N GLU A 464 -6.09 37.83 12.32
CA GLU A 464 -5.83 39.13 11.69
C GLU A 464 -6.46 40.21 12.60
N GLY A 465 -5.99 41.46 12.52
CA GLY A 465 -6.52 42.59 13.30
C GLY A 465 -6.34 42.39 14.80
N ALA A 466 -7.40 42.61 15.59
CA ALA A 466 -7.34 42.52 17.06
C ALA A 466 -6.83 41.17 17.60
N LEU A 467 -7.07 40.06 16.88
CA LEU A 467 -6.57 38.74 17.29
C LEU A 467 -5.06 38.58 17.07
N GLU A 468 -4.52 39.25 16.05
CA GLU A 468 -3.09 39.25 15.75
C GLU A 468 -2.35 40.12 16.77
N THR A 469 -2.86 41.33 17.04
CA THR A 469 -2.34 42.21 18.09
C THR A 469 -2.28 41.52 19.45
N GLU A 470 -3.33 40.81 19.84
CA GLU A 470 -3.33 40.07 21.11
C GLU A 470 -2.34 38.91 21.11
N LEU A 471 -2.20 38.20 19.99
CA LEU A 471 -1.21 37.12 19.87
C LEU A 471 0.22 37.67 19.97
N ASP A 472 0.49 38.83 19.38
CA ASP A 472 1.81 39.47 19.43
C ASP A 472 2.10 39.98 20.85
N ARG A 473 1.13 40.60 21.53
CA ARG A 473 1.22 40.96 22.96
C ARG A 473 1.58 39.75 23.84
N LEU A 474 1.02 38.58 23.56
CA LEU A 474 1.38 37.34 24.27
C LEU A 474 2.81 36.91 23.96
N LYS A 475 3.22 36.97 22.69
CA LYS A 475 4.58 36.59 22.25
C LYS A 475 5.65 37.57 22.73
N GLU A 476 5.31 38.80 23.06
CA GLU A 476 6.21 39.75 23.72
C GLU A 476 6.59 39.26 25.13
N LYS A 477 5.63 38.74 25.89
CA LYS A 477 5.80 38.32 27.28
C LYS A 477 6.23 36.85 27.44
N TYR A 478 5.78 35.99 26.53
CA TYR A 478 5.89 34.54 26.66
C TYR A 478 6.51 33.87 25.43
N VAL A 479 7.22 32.79 25.70
CA VAL A 479 7.64 31.81 24.71
C VAL A 479 6.59 30.71 24.67
N ILE A 480 5.96 30.56 23.52
CA ILE A 480 4.90 29.61 23.27
C ILE A 480 5.50 28.38 22.58
N THR A 481 5.48 27.25 23.28
CA THR A 481 6.05 25.97 22.83
C THR A 481 5.06 24.83 23.00
N VAL A 482 5.42 23.65 22.49
CA VAL A 482 4.74 22.39 22.85
C VAL A 482 5.26 21.88 24.19
N THR A 483 4.55 20.92 24.79
CA THR A 483 4.99 20.21 26.01
C THR A 483 5.69 18.89 25.67
N ASP A 484 6.76 18.51 26.40
CA ASP A 484 7.43 17.21 26.21
C ASP A 484 6.47 16.06 26.53
N LYS A 485 6.48 15.02 25.70
CA LYS A 485 5.53 13.88 25.71
C LYS A 485 4.05 14.23 25.44
N ALA A 486 3.70 15.51 25.32
CA ALA A 486 2.34 15.98 25.02
C ALA A 486 2.36 17.07 23.92
N GLN A 487 2.81 16.71 22.71
CA GLN A 487 3.00 17.65 21.59
C GLN A 487 1.75 18.38 21.08
N ASN A 488 0.55 17.97 21.52
CA ASN A 488 -0.70 18.67 21.21
C ASN A 488 -1.05 19.74 22.26
N ASN A 489 -0.35 19.78 23.38
CA ASN A 489 -0.53 20.77 24.42
C ASN A 489 0.40 21.96 24.15
N ILE A 490 -0.10 23.14 24.50
CA ILE A 490 0.58 24.42 24.30
C ILE A 490 0.97 24.92 25.68
N LEU A 491 2.18 25.47 25.77
CA LEU A 491 2.73 25.97 27.01
C LEU A 491 3.18 27.42 26.83
N PHE A 492 2.91 28.24 27.84
CA PHE A 492 3.38 29.62 27.95
C PHE A 492 4.48 29.66 28.99
N THR A 493 5.68 30.05 28.56
CA THR A 493 6.84 30.17 29.42
C THR A 493 7.28 31.63 29.45
N CYS A 494 7.58 32.18 30.62
CA CYS A 494 8.15 33.53 30.74
C CYS A 494 9.35 33.69 29.81
N LYS A 495 9.35 34.74 28.97
CA LYS A 495 10.40 34.95 27.98
C LYS A 495 11.79 35.09 28.59
N TYR A 496 11.92 35.92 29.63
CA TYR A 496 13.16 36.05 30.40
C TYR A 496 13.65 34.70 30.91
N PHE A 497 12.80 33.96 31.63
CA PHE A 497 13.17 32.66 32.20
C PHE A 497 13.55 31.62 31.14
N TYR A 498 12.87 31.64 30.00
CA TYR A 498 13.17 30.76 28.88
C TYR A 498 14.57 30.98 28.34
N ILE A 499 14.97 32.24 28.11
CA ILE A 499 16.32 32.59 27.64
C ILE A 499 17.35 32.23 28.72
N SER A 500 17.09 32.57 29.98
CA SER A 500 17.96 32.21 31.10
C SER A 500 18.20 30.70 31.19
N LYS A 501 17.16 29.87 31.02
CA LYS A 501 17.29 28.41 31.06
C LYS A 501 18.10 27.84 29.90
N VAL A 502 17.98 28.40 28.69
CA VAL A 502 18.82 28.00 27.56
C VAL A 502 20.27 28.45 27.77
N LYS A 503 20.50 29.65 28.31
CA LYS A 503 21.84 30.17 28.62
C LYS A 503 22.52 29.37 29.74
N GLU A 504 21.77 28.93 30.74
CA GLU A 504 22.25 28.05 31.82
C GLU A 504 22.70 26.69 31.28
N GLU A 505 21.94 26.07 30.37
CA GLU A 505 22.35 24.81 29.72
C GLU A 505 23.64 24.96 28.91
N LEU A 506 23.77 26.05 28.15
CA LEU A 506 24.93 26.29 27.29
C LEU A 506 26.21 26.64 28.07
N ASN A 507 26.07 27.27 29.24
CA ASN A 507 27.19 27.75 30.06
C ASN A 507 27.41 26.93 31.33
N SER A 508 26.70 25.81 31.51
CA SER A 508 26.81 24.99 32.72
C SER A 508 28.26 24.48 32.88
N PRO A 509 28.96 24.81 33.99
CA PRO A 509 30.35 24.39 34.19
C PRO A 509 30.49 22.88 34.37
N VAL A 510 29.39 22.18 34.64
CA VAL A 510 29.33 20.72 34.78
C VAL A 510 29.28 20.02 33.40
N GLN A 511 28.97 20.74 32.33
CA GLN A 511 28.70 20.17 31.01
C GLN A 511 29.82 20.51 30.01
N MET A 512 30.61 19.50 29.64
CA MET A 512 31.69 19.63 28.63
C MET A 512 31.20 19.50 27.18
N THR A 513 29.88 19.43 26.96
CA THR A 513 29.29 19.16 25.64
C THR A 513 29.42 20.34 24.69
N TYR A 514 29.36 21.57 25.19
CA TYR A 514 29.36 22.78 24.37
C TYR A 514 30.64 23.58 24.61
N ARG A 515 31.20 24.12 23.52
CA ARG A 515 32.34 25.04 23.58
C ARG A 515 31.99 26.30 22.79
N ALA A 516 32.15 27.45 23.42
CA ALA A 516 31.97 28.73 22.75
C ALA A 516 32.97 28.85 21.58
N ALA A 517 32.47 29.25 20.42
CA ALA A 517 33.26 29.46 19.21
C ALA A 517 32.78 30.73 18.51
N ASN A 518 33.72 31.60 18.13
CA ASN A 518 33.41 32.83 17.40
C ASN A 518 33.53 32.58 15.90
N ILE A 519 32.55 31.88 15.33
CA ILE A 519 32.56 31.44 13.93
C ILE A 519 31.25 31.89 13.26
N ASN A 520 31.36 32.51 12.08
CA ASN A 520 30.21 32.93 11.30
C ASN A 520 29.43 31.73 10.75
N GLN A 521 28.10 31.79 10.81
CA GLN A 521 27.18 30.81 10.22
C GLN A 521 27.49 30.49 8.75
N ALA A 522 27.86 31.49 7.94
CA ALA A 522 28.20 31.28 6.53
C ALA A 522 29.40 30.34 6.37
N LEU A 523 30.45 30.52 7.17
CA LEU A 523 31.65 29.69 7.14
C LEU A 523 31.35 28.25 7.56
N ILE A 524 30.51 28.06 8.59
CA ILE A 524 30.05 26.73 9.03
C ILE A 524 29.33 26.02 7.89
N ASN A 525 28.40 26.72 7.24
CA ASN A 525 27.65 26.17 6.11
C ASN A 525 28.56 25.83 4.92
N ASP A 526 29.51 26.70 4.58
CA ASP A 526 30.46 26.49 3.48
C ASP A 526 31.32 25.25 3.73
N HIS A 527 31.77 25.06 4.97
CA HIS A 527 32.51 23.86 5.36
C HIS A 527 31.65 22.60 5.18
N ILE A 528 30.41 22.60 5.68
CA ILE A 528 29.48 21.47 5.54
C ILE A 528 29.13 21.18 4.08
N VAL A 529 28.90 22.22 3.26
CA VAL A 529 28.60 22.08 1.83
C VAL A 529 29.80 21.51 1.08
N THR A 530 31.00 21.99 1.37
CA THR A 530 32.25 21.51 0.75
C THR A 530 32.51 20.05 1.10
N PHE A 531 32.39 19.68 2.37
CA PHE A 531 32.52 18.29 2.82
C PHE A 531 31.42 17.40 2.21
N SER A 532 30.16 17.84 2.20
CA SER A 532 29.07 17.09 1.58
C SER A 532 29.31 16.87 0.08
N ARG A 533 29.83 17.88 -0.62
CA ARG A 533 30.17 17.80 -2.05
C ARG A 533 31.28 16.78 -2.31
N SER A 534 32.30 16.71 -1.45
CA SER A 534 33.37 15.70 -1.56
C SER A 534 32.82 14.26 -1.47
N LYS A 535 31.69 14.07 -0.77
CA LYS A 535 30.96 12.80 -0.66
C LYS A 535 29.87 12.59 -1.73
N GLY A 536 29.85 13.43 -2.77
CA GLY A 536 28.90 13.33 -3.87
C GLY A 536 27.48 13.77 -3.50
N ILE A 537 27.34 14.64 -2.50
CA ILE A 537 26.05 15.14 -2.01
C ILE A 537 25.94 16.64 -2.31
N LYS A 538 24.95 17.01 -3.13
CA LYS A 538 24.64 18.43 -3.41
C LYS A 538 23.66 18.96 -2.38
N VAL A 539 24.12 19.90 -1.55
CA VAL A 539 23.26 20.67 -0.63
C VAL A 539 22.56 21.78 -1.42
N PRO A 540 21.21 21.90 -1.37
CA PRO A 540 20.50 23.01 -1.99
C PRO A 540 20.66 24.33 -1.22
N ASP A 541 20.62 25.47 -1.93
CA ASP A 541 20.80 26.80 -1.33
C ASP A 541 19.73 27.16 -0.29
N ASN A 542 18.54 26.58 -0.41
CA ASN A 542 17.47 26.74 0.57
C ASN A 542 17.64 25.88 1.84
N MET A 543 18.77 25.18 2.00
CA MET A 543 19.12 24.37 3.16
C MET A 543 20.39 24.88 3.87
N LEU A 544 20.63 26.19 3.88
CA LEU A 544 21.80 26.81 4.51
C LEU A 544 21.49 27.40 5.91
N ASP A 545 20.65 26.73 6.70
CA ASP A 545 20.44 27.07 8.12
C ASP A 545 21.35 26.23 9.04
N ILE A 546 21.66 26.75 10.22
CA ILE A 546 22.24 25.99 11.34
C ILE A 546 21.15 25.50 12.31
N PRO A 547 21.37 24.39 13.03
CA PRO A 547 20.45 23.95 14.10
C PRO A 547 20.40 24.98 15.23
N LEU A 548 19.19 25.34 15.66
CA LEU A 548 18.98 26.18 16.84
C LEU A 548 18.71 25.28 18.05
N ILE A 549 19.37 25.54 19.18
CA ILE A 549 19.04 24.91 20.46
C ILE A 549 17.85 25.63 21.09
N TYR A 550 16.83 24.88 21.49
CA TYR A 550 15.64 25.43 22.14
C TYR A 550 15.15 24.48 23.23
N TRP A 551 14.34 25.02 24.15
CA TRP A 551 13.87 24.33 25.33
C TRP A 551 12.39 23.94 25.22
N ILE A 552 12.08 22.72 25.65
CA ILE A 552 10.72 22.22 25.86
C ILE A 552 10.59 21.74 27.31
N PRO A 553 9.61 22.27 28.08
CA PRO A 553 9.42 21.84 29.47
C PRO A 553 8.82 20.43 29.59
N LYS A 554 9.34 19.64 30.53
CA LYS A 554 8.87 18.31 30.92
C LYS A 554 7.85 18.41 32.04
N MET A 555 6.63 18.83 31.70
CA MET A 555 5.53 19.03 32.66
C MET A 555 5.09 17.76 33.41
N HIS A 556 5.55 16.58 33.00
CA HIS A 556 5.31 15.31 33.70
C HIS A 556 6.34 15.02 34.81
N LYS A 557 7.24 15.97 35.11
CA LYS A 557 8.21 15.90 36.20
C LYS A 557 7.87 16.96 37.26
N ASN A 558 8.20 16.69 38.51
CA ASN A 558 8.08 17.63 39.63
C ASN A 558 9.41 17.67 40.41
N PRO A 559 10.16 18.79 40.42
CA PRO A 559 9.89 20.03 39.69
C PRO A 559 9.93 19.83 38.16
N ILE A 560 9.32 20.77 37.42
CA ILE A 560 9.28 20.75 35.94
C ILE A 560 10.71 20.62 35.38
N GLY A 561 10.97 19.53 34.65
CA GLY A 561 12.30 19.27 34.09
C GLY A 561 12.52 19.91 32.72
N SER A 562 13.77 19.89 32.24
CA SER A 562 14.13 20.43 30.93
C SER A 562 14.35 19.37 29.85
N ARG A 563 13.90 19.67 28.63
CA ARG A 563 14.34 19.00 27.40
C ARG A 563 14.90 20.04 26.44
N PHE A 564 16.20 19.98 26.18
CA PHE A 564 16.83 20.79 25.15
C PHE A 564 16.86 20.01 23.83
N ILE A 565 16.62 20.72 22.73
CA ILE A 565 16.60 20.16 21.37
C ILE A 565 17.37 21.10 20.47
N ALA A 566 18.41 20.59 19.81
CA ALA A 566 19.06 21.27 18.69
C ALA A 566 18.42 20.79 17.38
N GLY A 567 17.94 21.71 16.55
CA GLY A 567 17.40 21.31 15.25
C GLY A 567 17.03 22.45 14.33
N SER A 568 17.16 22.20 13.02
CA SER A 568 16.61 23.05 11.98
C SER A 568 16.00 22.21 10.85
N LYS A 569 14.89 22.71 10.28
CA LYS A 569 14.21 22.04 9.17
C LYS A 569 15.05 22.09 7.89
N LEU A 570 15.76 23.19 7.67
CA LEU A 570 16.49 23.53 6.45
C LEU A 570 18.01 23.55 6.71
N CYS A 571 18.49 22.60 7.51
CA CYS A 571 19.89 22.53 7.89
C CYS A 571 20.80 21.94 6.80
N SER A 572 22.02 22.48 6.65
CA SER A 572 23.01 22.07 5.65
C SER A 572 23.49 20.63 5.83
N ILE A 573 23.71 20.19 7.08
CA ILE A 573 24.19 18.82 7.38
C ILE A 573 23.12 17.75 7.12
N LYS A 574 21.85 18.13 7.03
CA LYS A 574 20.71 17.21 7.00
C LYS A 574 20.78 16.17 5.88
N LEU A 575 21.23 16.57 4.69
CA LEU A 575 21.29 15.68 3.54
C LEU A 575 22.40 14.65 3.69
N LEU A 576 23.54 15.04 4.27
CA LEU A 576 24.64 14.15 4.66
C LEU A 576 24.15 13.13 5.68
N SER A 577 23.58 13.58 6.81
CA SER A 577 23.08 12.69 7.88
C SER A 577 22.00 11.72 7.38
N LYS A 578 21.13 12.16 6.45
CA LYS A 578 20.10 11.30 5.86
C LYS A 578 20.68 10.18 5.00
N ASN A 579 21.69 10.47 4.19
CA ASN A 579 22.35 9.44 3.38
C ASN A 579 23.20 8.52 4.26
N PHE A 580 23.94 9.07 5.22
CA PHE A 580 24.68 8.27 6.19
C PHE A 580 23.76 7.31 6.97
N SER A 581 22.63 7.79 7.45
CA SER A 581 21.61 6.97 8.13
C SER A 581 21.09 5.83 7.26
N LYS A 582 20.97 6.02 5.93
CA LYS A 582 20.58 4.93 5.02
C LYS A 582 21.68 3.87 4.90
N ALA A 583 22.95 4.28 4.83
CA ALA A 583 24.07 3.36 4.86
C ALA A 583 24.13 2.58 6.18
N LEU A 584 24.02 3.26 7.32
CA LEU A 584 24.01 2.63 8.65
C LEU A 584 22.88 1.61 8.79
N LYS A 585 21.65 1.94 8.37
CA LYS A 585 20.52 0.98 8.36
C LYS A 585 20.81 -0.23 7.50
N TYR A 586 21.45 -0.03 6.36
CA TYR A 586 21.81 -1.12 5.46
C TYR A 586 22.89 -2.02 6.07
N ILE A 587 23.92 -1.45 6.70
CA ILE A 587 24.96 -2.16 7.47
C ILE A 587 24.36 -2.93 8.65
N LEU A 588 23.46 -2.29 9.41
CA LEU A 588 22.75 -2.92 10.52
C LEU A 588 21.95 -4.15 10.06
N ASN A 589 21.27 -4.05 8.91
CA ASN A 589 20.56 -5.18 8.32
C ASN A 589 21.50 -6.31 7.84
N HIS A 590 22.68 -5.97 7.30
CA HIS A 590 23.72 -6.97 7.01
C HIS A 590 24.18 -7.69 8.27
N MET A 591 24.37 -6.97 9.38
CA MET A 591 24.72 -7.57 10.67
C MET A 591 23.59 -8.45 11.22
N LYS A 592 22.32 -8.02 11.12
CA LYS A 592 21.16 -8.85 11.48
C LYS A 592 21.15 -10.17 10.70
N ASN A 593 21.33 -10.11 9.38
CA ASN A 593 21.36 -11.30 8.52
C ASN A 593 22.58 -12.19 8.78
N TYR A 594 23.76 -11.60 9.06
CA TYR A 594 24.94 -12.34 9.46
C TYR A 594 24.68 -13.17 10.72
N ASN A 595 24.17 -12.51 11.76
CA ASN A 595 23.95 -13.14 13.05
C ASN A 595 22.84 -14.19 13.00
N ARG A 596 21.85 -14.06 12.11
CA ARG A 596 20.89 -15.13 11.83
C ARG A 596 21.58 -16.40 11.34
N VAL A 597 22.51 -16.28 10.39
CA VAL A 597 23.27 -17.44 9.88
C VAL A 597 24.22 -18.01 10.94
N VAL A 598 24.83 -17.16 11.77
CA VAL A 598 25.62 -17.61 12.92
C VAL A 598 24.75 -18.40 13.89
N PHE A 599 23.59 -17.87 14.27
CA PHE A 599 22.63 -18.52 15.15
C PHE A 599 22.15 -19.87 14.59
N GLU A 600 21.82 -19.94 13.30
CA GLU A 600 21.42 -21.21 12.65
C GLU A 600 22.51 -22.29 12.75
N ARG A 601 23.79 -21.91 12.79
CA ARG A 601 24.93 -22.84 12.79
C ARG A 601 25.47 -23.16 14.18
N SER A 602 25.52 -22.18 15.07
CA SER A 602 26.14 -22.31 16.39
C SER A 602 25.15 -22.26 17.56
N GLN A 603 23.88 -21.94 17.29
CA GLN A 603 22.85 -21.63 18.30
C GLN A 603 23.21 -20.43 19.21
N LEU A 604 24.23 -19.64 18.86
CA LEU A 604 24.61 -18.43 19.59
C LEU A 604 23.98 -17.19 18.95
N ASN A 605 23.12 -16.49 19.70
CA ASN A 605 22.55 -15.23 19.26
C ASN A 605 23.41 -14.04 19.72
N GLN A 606 24.11 -13.41 18.76
CA GLN A 606 24.94 -12.23 18.99
C GLN A 606 24.25 -10.91 18.55
N TYR A 607 22.95 -10.94 18.20
CA TYR A 607 22.19 -9.77 17.79
C TYR A 607 20.96 -9.58 18.69
N TRP A 608 21.01 -8.55 19.53
CA TRP A 608 20.00 -8.28 20.56
C TRP A 608 19.14 -7.05 20.29
N ILE A 609 19.25 -6.49 19.08
CA ILE A 609 18.48 -5.30 18.68
C ILE A 609 17.12 -5.74 18.15
N LEU A 610 16.05 -5.26 18.77
CA LEU A 610 14.68 -5.50 18.34
C LEU A 610 14.14 -4.28 17.59
N GLU A 611 13.35 -4.50 16.54
CA GLU A 611 12.78 -3.43 15.73
C GLU A 611 11.55 -2.78 16.37
N ASN A 612 10.78 -3.55 17.13
CA ASN A 612 9.55 -3.08 17.78
C ASN A 612 9.11 -4.00 18.92
N SER A 613 8.09 -3.58 19.66
CA SER A 613 7.55 -4.31 20.80
C SER A 613 6.89 -5.64 20.44
N LEU A 614 6.44 -5.85 19.20
CA LEU A 614 5.87 -7.15 18.80
C LEU A 614 6.96 -8.22 18.69
N GLU A 615 8.14 -7.87 18.18
CA GLU A 615 9.29 -8.79 18.13
C GLU A 615 9.72 -9.21 19.54
N PHE A 616 9.65 -8.30 20.52
CA PHE A 616 9.85 -8.63 21.92
C PHE A 616 8.81 -9.64 22.43
N LEU A 617 7.51 -9.39 22.21
CA LEU A 617 6.43 -10.28 22.62
C LEU A 617 6.56 -11.67 21.98
N ASP A 618 6.87 -11.73 20.69
CA ASP A 618 7.07 -13.00 19.96
C ASP A 618 8.23 -13.82 20.54
N ASN A 619 9.30 -13.15 21.00
CA ASN A 619 10.47 -13.79 21.60
C ASN A 619 10.23 -14.33 23.02
N ILE A 620 9.21 -13.83 23.73
CA ILE A 620 8.90 -14.26 25.10
C ILE A 620 7.67 -15.16 25.21
N GLN A 621 6.77 -15.17 24.21
CA GLN A 621 5.45 -15.84 24.29
C GLN A 621 5.50 -17.33 24.69
N ASN A 622 6.57 -18.04 24.35
CA ASN A 622 6.76 -19.47 24.61
C ASN A 622 7.81 -19.75 25.71
N LYS A 623 8.29 -18.71 26.40
CA LYS A 623 9.29 -18.85 27.46
C LYS A 623 8.61 -18.81 28.82
N ASN A 624 8.96 -19.75 29.69
CA ASN A 624 8.54 -19.71 31.09
C ASN A 624 9.44 -18.73 31.85
N ILE A 625 9.03 -17.46 31.92
CA ILE A 625 9.84 -16.38 32.51
C ILE A 625 9.47 -16.23 33.98
N ASN A 626 10.39 -16.65 34.86
CA ASN A 626 10.21 -16.53 36.32
C ASN A 626 10.63 -15.15 36.86
N HIS A 627 11.46 -14.42 36.12
CA HIS A 627 12.02 -13.13 36.53
C HIS A 627 12.34 -12.27 35.31
N MET A 628 12.05 -10.96 35.39
CA MET A 628 12.33 -10.00 34.33
C MET A 628 12.75 -8.66 34.94
N GLU A 629 13.89 -8.14 34.50
CA GLU A 629 14.38 -6.81 34.89
C GLU A 629 14.40 -5.90 33.67
N THR A 630 14.10 -4.63 33.89
CA THR A 630 14.19 -3.59 32.88
C THR A 630 15.11 -2.49 33.38
N TYR A 631 16.09 -2.14 32.56
CA TYR A 631 17.03 -1.07 32.83
C TYR A 631 16.73 0.10 31.88
N ASP A 632 16.33 1.24 32.44
CA ASP A 632 16.22 2.50 31.71
C ASP A 632 17.43 3.36 32.03
N PHE A 633 18.22 3.68 30.99
CA PHE A 633 19.44 4.45 31.16
C PHE A 633 19.17 5.91 30.77
N SER A 634 19.08 6.79 31.75
CA SER A 634 18.78 8.21 31.54
C SER A 634 19.89 9.01 30.83
N THR A 635 21.14 8.53 30.87
CA THR A 635 22.34 9.26 30.38
C THR A 635 23.20 8.47 29.41
N LEU A 636 22.81 7.25 29.02
CA LEU A 636 23.65 6.33 28.23
C LEU A 636 24.23 7.01 26.99
N TYR A 637 23.40 7.72 26.23
CA TYR A 637 23.78 8.25 24.92
C TYR A 637 24.60 9.54 24.98
N THR A 638 24.57 10.26 26.10
CA THR A 638 25.27 11.56 26.25
C THR A 638 26.65 11.42 26.90
N ALA A 639 26.97 10.25 27.45
CA ALA A 639 28.23 9.98 28.15
C ALA A 639 29.15 8.97 27.45
N LEU A 640 28.79 8.48 26.26
CA LEU A 640 29.65 7.56 25.50
C LEU A 640 30.89 8.30 24.98
N PRO A 641 32.12 7.85 25.29
CA PRO A 641 33.32 8.47 24.77
C PRO A 641 33.33 8.45 23.23
N HIS A 642 33.43 9.62 22.60
CA HIS A 642 33.38 9.72 21.14
C HIS A 642 34.47 8.88 20.45
N GLY A 643 35.66 8.78 21.04
CA GLY A 643 36.74 7.91 20.54
C GLY A 643 36.32 6.44 20.46
N GLU A 644 35.70 5.91 21.51
CA GLU A 644 35.20 4.52 21.51
C GLU A 644 34.09 4.31 20.47
N ILE A 645 33.19 5.29 20.29
CA ILE A 645 32.16 5.22 19.25
C ILE A 645 32.84 5.10 17.88
N LYS A 646 33.78 6.01 17.57
CA LYS A 646 34.49 6.04 16.29
C LYS A 646 35.20 4.71 16.02
N ASP A 647 35.93 4.18 17.00
CA ASP A 647 36.67 2.92 16.89
C ASP A 647 35.74 1.71 16.67
N LYS A 648 34.67 1.59 17.45
CA LYS A 648 33.73 0.47 17.32
C LYS A 648 32.99 0.51 15.99
N PHE A 649 32.56 1.68 15.52
CA PHE A 649 31.93 1.82 14.22
C PHE A 649 32.89 1.56 13.06
N ALA A 650 34.14 2.04 13.13
CA ALA A 650 35.17 1.73 12.14
C ALA A 650 35.41 0.22 12.05
N GLY A 651 35.48 -0.48 13.19
CA GLY A 651 35.55 -1.94 13.23
C GLY A 651 34.36 -2.64 12.56
N ILE A 652 33.14 -2.15 12.79
CA ILE A 652 31.93 -2.67 12.14
C ILE A 652 31.96 -2.42 10.62
N PHE A 653 32.31 -1.20 10.18
CA PHE A 653 32.38 -0.86 8.76
C PHE A 653 33.40 -1.75 8.05
N ASN A 654 34.62 -1.85 8.58
CA ASN A 654 35.67 -2.71 8.04
C ASN A 654 35.21 -4.17 7.95
N LYS A 655 34.58 -4.71 9.01
CA LYS A 655 34.07 -6.09 9.02
C LYS A 655 33.04 -6.33 7.92
N VAL A 656 32.09 -5.42 7.72
CA VAL A 656 31.03 -5.58 6.72
C VAL A 656 31.57 -5.42 5.30
N PHE A 657 32.42 -4.41 5.03
CA PHE A 657 33.02 -4.23 3.70
C PHE A 657 33.96 -5.39 3.32
N LYS A 658 34.75 -5.90 4.27
CA LYS A 658 35.61 -7.08 4.05
C LYS A 658 34.78 -8.32 3.66
N ARG A 659 33.63 -8.52 4.32
CA ARG A 659 32.75 -9.67 4.03
C ARG A 659 32.11 -9.57 2.64
N GLU A 660 31.61 -8.41 2.28
CA GLU A 660 30.88 -8.22 1.02
C GLU A 660 31.81 -8.13 -0.19
N ALA A 661 33.11 -7.94 0.05
CA ALA A 661 34.17 -7.85 -0.96
C ALA A 661 33.83 -6.83 -2.07
N LYS A 662 33.18 -5.73 -1.67
CA LYS A 662 32.74 -4.66 -2.57
C LYS A 662 33.14 -3.30 -2.00
N PRO A 663 33.74 -2.42 -2.84
CA PRO A 663 34.31 -1.16 -2.39
C PRO A 663 33.29 -0.08 -2.02
N TYR A 664 32.03 -0.17 -2.48
CA TYR A 664 31.06 0.91 -2.30
C TYR A 664 29.69 0.45 -1.81
N ILE A 665 29.07 1.25 -0.96
CA ILE A 665 27.62 1.27 -0.71
C ILE A 665 27.00 2.40 -1.53
N ASN A 666 26.17 2.04 -2.49
CA ASN A 666 25.45 2.99 -3.34
C ASN A 666 24.09 3.31 -2.74
N ILE A 667 23.73 4.59 -2.71
CA ILE A 667 22.46 5.09 -2.19
C ILE A 667 21.71 5.83 -3.28
N SER A 668 20.49 5.36 -3.55
CA SER A 668 19.56 5.96 -4.52
C SER A 668 18.25 6.35 -3.83
N TYR A 669 17.32 6.94 -4.60
CA TYR A 669 16.01 7.35 -4.07
C TYR A 669 15.22 6.19 -3.42
N GLY A 670 15.32 4.97 -3.98
CA GLY A 670 14.55 3.81 -3.51
C GLY A 670 15.36 2.59 -3.09
N ARG A 671 16.69 2.57 -3.27
CA ARG A 671 17.53 1.40 -2.96
C ARG A 671 18.88 1.79 -2.39
N THR A 672 19.37 0.99 -1.46
CA THR A 672 20.75 1.02 -0.94
C THR A 672 21.34 -0.37 -1.11
N TYR A 673 22.55 -0.49 -1.65
CA TYR A 673 23.16 -1.79 -1.98
C TYR A 673 24.69 -1.69 -2.13
N PHE A 674 25.39 -2.82 -1.94
CA PHE A 674 26.83 -2.93 -2.23
C PHE A 674 27.11 -3.06 -3.73
N SER A 675 28.15 -2.38 -4.22
CA SER A 675 28.54 -2.32 -5.63
C SER A 675 30.07 -2.26 -5.83
N ALA A 676 30.53 -2.77 -6.96
CA ALA A 676 31.91 -2.57 -7.45
C ALA A 676 32.13 -1.17 -8.03
N THR A 677 31.08 -0.53 -8.52
CA THR A 677 31.12 0.78 -9.18
C THR A 677 30.28 1.82 -8.46
N LYS A 678 30.70 3.09 -8.54
CA LYS A 678 29.94 4.23 -8.05
C LYS A 678 28.67 4.43 -8.87
N ASN A 679 27.59 4.84 -8.21
CA ASN A 679 26.34 5.19 -8.87
C ASN A 679 26.40 6.61 -9.45
N LYS A 680 26.00 6.78 -10.72
CA LYS A 680 25.92 8.10 -11.38
C LYS A 680 24.73 8.94 -10.90
N ASN A 681 23.64 8.31 -10.46
CA ASN A 681 22.37 8.96 -10.10
C ASN A 681 22.12 8.99 -8.57
N GLY A 682 23.19 8.96 -7.76
CA GLY A 682 23.11 8.93 -6.30
C GLY A 682 24.48 9.12 -5.65
N CYS A 683 24.56 8.95 -4.32
CA CYS A 683 25.86 8.97 -3.62
C CYS A 683 26.39 7.54 -3.42
N SER A 684 27.70 7.43 -3.32
CA SER A 684 28.42 6.15 -3.16
C SER A 684 29.46 6.31 -2.08
N PHE A 685 29.38 5.53 -1.01
CA PHE A 685 30.31 5.61 0.11
C PHE A 685 31.22 4.39 0.15
N SER A 686 32.52 4.63 0.20
CA SER A 686 33.51 3.63 0.59
C SER A 686 33.52 3.43 2.11
N CYS A 687 34.29 2.44 2.58
CA CYS A 687 34.51 2.25 4.01
C CYS A 687 35.14 3.49 4.66
N ILE A 688 36.13 4.11 3.98
CA ILE A 688 36.80 5.34 4.41
C ILE A 688 35.81 6.49 4.46
N ASP A 689 34.96 6.65 3.43
CA ASP A 689 33.95 7.71 3.42
C ASP A 689 33.01 7.60 4.63
N LEU A 690 32.60 6.39 5.04
CA LEU A 690 31.72 6.22 6.20
C LEU A 690 32.41 6.59 7.52
N ILE A 691 33.70 6.32 7.65
CA ILE A 691 34.50 6.70 8.82
C ILE A 691 34.61 8.22 8.86
N GLU A 692 35.04 8.85 7.77
CA GLU A 692 35.16 10.30 7.70
C GLU A 692 33.83 11.02 7.91
N ILE A 693 32.72 10.47 7.39
CA ILE A 693 31.39 11.05 7.62
C ILE A 693 30.96 10.88 9.09
N LEU A 694 31.29 9.75 9.73
CA LEU A 694 31.02 9.55 11.15
C LEU A 694 31.77 10.59 11.99
N ASP A 695 33.06 10.75 11.73
CA ASP A 695 33.91 11.71 12.42
C ASP A 695 33.39 13.12 12.23
N PHE A 696 33.14 13.52 10.98
CA PHE A 696 32.62 14.82 10.65
C PHE A 696 31.29 15.10 11.36
N ILE A 697 30.35 14.14 11.36
CA ILE A 697 29.07 14.34 12.05
C ILE A 697 29.29 14.45 13.56
N LEU A 698 30.04 13.54 14.19
CA LEU A 698 30.23 13.57 15.65
C LEU A 698 30.96 14.83 16.15
N ASP A 699 31.86 15.38 15.34
CA ASP A 699 32.66 16.55 15.71
C ASP A 699 31.97 17.88 15.34
N ASN A 700 30.88 17.84 14.56
CA ASN A 700 30.14 19.02 14.08
C ASN A 700 28.63 18.94 14.35
N ILE A 701 28.21 18.21 15.40
CA ILE A 701 26.81 18.13 15.87
C ILE A 701 26.38 19.40 16.58
#